data_AF-A0AAV2U2R2-F1
#
_entry.id   AF-A0AAV2U2R2-F1
#
_cell.length_a   1.000
_cell.length_b   1.000
_cell.length_c   1.000
_cell.angle_alpha   90.00
_cell.angle_beta   90.00
_cell.angle_gamma   90.00
#
_symmetry.space_group_name_H-M   'P 1'
#
loop_
_entity.id
_entity.type
_entity.pdbx_description
1 polymer ?
#
loop_
_entity_poly.entity_id
_entity_poly.type
_entity_poly.pdbx_seq_one_letter_code
_entity_poly.pdbx_strand_id
1 'polypeptide(L)'
;MGSFGSISQTSSSDLDTWICVRDGLSPDEYTLLTQKAKRISEWAMQFNVEINFYLMDQQRFRNEHYADPLTIENSGSAQYMLLLDEFYRSAVRLAGKPLLWLHLWVENEKDYEKEVARLITEGEIDPNDWVDFGGLGQFSANEYFGASLWHLYKGIDSPYKSVLKILLLEAYSKEYPNTCLIARTFKQDLLSGNTNPDHHFDPYIAILAKVTQYLTALSEFKRLDFVHRCFYVKATEDFARYQANNWRIRYMEILAQEWGWSAETVKHLNKRPFWKIKAVKENHDNIMKFLMLSYRNLVEFARKHHIHSSVVPQDINILSRKLYTAFEELPGKVSLLNTQISHNLSEAHLTFVEVRGNKHFKDGWYLINQPIHHIMFSKERVIEYGESLNKLVSWAYFNHLLTEKTKLSIFSKNVTLSTLQRFVTNLRQSFPSTIAKQPKNSDLLNQCEIRSLFIAINLTTDPTSKIEEVLTGISSRDLFSFGSLEQSLVGSIDFTYRNVWNEIRTLHFEGQNAILLALKVLSNKIYRGVNRPDSIQVYCYSERYRQDLRQLVMGLVNRCVSIQVGDIKQPCQTSRLRVAGKNWQLFFEDRGISLQEIGNESVCNEAESAVDFDEVLQTPIEDGETNQESRRYPPEMDAFASEGFLQFFFEDNSDHSFNVYILDESNHLEIYRHCDGEKDEKVREINQLYQNAKQEGDKNPYNIVQHNFNYPQFYQLQNGKNGISIVPFKFRQMNK
;
A
#
# COMPACT_ATOMS: atom_id res chain seq x y z
N MET A 1 -19.00 19.02 9.63
CA MET A 1 -17.63 19.55 9.79
C MET A 1 -16.83 19.25 8.52
N GLY A 2 -15.57 19.70 8.44
CA GLY A 2 -14.69 19.41 7.31
C GLY A 2 -14.86 20.40 6.16
N SER A 3 -15.16 19.89 4.94
CA SER A 3 -15.28 20.75 3.75
C SER A 3 -16.64 21.44 3.60
N PHE A 4 -17.66 21.01 4.35
CA PHE A 4 -19.01 21.58 4.26
C PHE A 4 -19.03 23.08 4.53
N GLY A 5 -19.66 23.85 3.63
CA GLY A 5 -19.73 25.30 3.69
C GLY A 5 -18.47 26.04 3.25
N SER A 6 -17.37 25.33 2.96
CA SER A 6 -16.11 25.93 2.52
C SER A 6 -16.00 26.08 0.99
N ILE A 7 -15.01 26.86 0.56
CA ILE A 7 -14.61 27.00 -0.84
C ILE A 7 -14.27 25.65 -1.49
N SER A 8 -13.81 24.68 -0.68
CA SER A 8 -13.39 23.35 -1.14
C SER A 8 -14.51 22.31 -1.18
N GLN A 9 -15.75 22.65 -0.78
CA GLN A 9 -16.88 21.73 -0.85
C GLN A 9 -17.20 21.35 -2.29
N THR A 10 -17.34 20.08 -2.61
CA THR A 10 -17.77 19.63 -3.93
C THR A 10 -19.06 18.81 -3.83
N SER A 11 -19.70 18.56 -4.97
CA SER A 11 -20.84 17.65 -5.10
C SER A 11 -20.51 16.20 -4.74
N SER A 12 -19.23 15.85 -4.62
CA SER A 12 -18.75 14.54 -4.15
C SER A 12 -18.19 14.59 -2.72
N SER A 13 -18.28 15.73 -2.03
CA SER A 13 -17.87 15.82 -0.63
C SER A 13 -18.85 15.04 0.25
N ASP A 14 -18.30 14.24 1.15
CA ASP A 14 -18.98 13.63 2.27
C ASP A 14 -19.41 14.68 3.32
N LEU A 15 -20.46 14.34 4.07
CA LEU A 15 -20.99 15.13 5.16
C LEU A 15 -20.71 14.44 6.50
N ASP A 16 -19.62 14.82 7.16
CA ASP A 16 -19.33 14.36 8.51
C ASP A 16 -20.13 15.16 9.54
N THR A 17 -21.04 14.48 10.26
CA THR A 17 -21.99 15.09 11.19
C THR A 17 -21.82 14.51 12.59
N TRP A 18 -21.50 15.35 13.56
CA TRP A 18 -21.40 14.95 14.95
C TRP A 18 -22.76 15.08 15.65
N ILE A 19 -23.18 14.01 16.30
CA ILE A 19 -24.31 13.99 17.22
C ILE A 19 -23.71 14.07 18.63
N CYS A 20 -23.66 15.29 19.17
CA CYS A 20 -23.11 15.55 20.49
C CYS A 20 -24.11 15.09 21.56
N VAL A 21 -23.71 14.13 22.38
CA VAL A 21 -24.55 13.57 23.45
C VAL A 21 -24.00 13.99 24.82
N ARG A 22 -24.89 14.07 25.81
CA ARG A 22 -24.48 14.21 27.21
C ARG A 22 -23.91 12.89 27.71
N ASP A 23 -23.12 12.96 28.78
CA ASP A 23 -22.72 11.76 29.51
C ASP A 23 -23.96 11.05 30.11
N GLY A 24 -23.88 9.73 30.25
CA GLY A 24 -24.90 8.91 30.90
C GLY A 24 -26.02 8.37 30.00
N LEU A 25 -25.84 8.29 28.67
CA LEU A 25 -26.72 7.48 27.83
C LEU A 25 -26.55 5.99 28.20
N SER A 26 -27.66 5.28 28.38
CA SER A 26 -27.61 3.82 28.54
C SER A 26 -27.13 3.13 27.26
N PRO A 27 -26.54 1.92 27.35
CA PRO A 27 -26.13 1.16 26.17
C PRO A 27 -27.27 0.93 25.16
N ASP A 28 -28.50 0.77 25.65
CA ASP A 28 -29.69 0.59 24.83
C ASP A 28 -30.06 1.87 24.06
N GLU A 29 -30.05 3.03 24.73
CA GLU A 29 -30.27 4.33 24.09
C GLU A 29 -29.20 4.63 23.05
N TYR A 30 -27.94 4.36 23.37
CA TYR A 30 -26.82 4.53 22.44
C TYR A 30 -27.02 3.64 21.20
N THR A 31 -27.43 2.40 21.39
CA THR A 31 -27.72 1.45 20.30
C THR A 31 -28.86 1.94 19.43
N LEU A 32 -29.98 2.38 20.02
CA LEU A 32 -31.13 2.91 19.28
C LEU A 32 -30.76 4.16 18.48
N LEU A 33 -29.96 5.06 19.05
CA LEU A 33 -29.50 6.27 18.38
C LEU A 33 -28.55 5.95 17.22
N THR A 34 -27.64 4.99 17.41
CA THR A 34 -26.76 4.47 16.35
C THR A 34 -27.57 3.87 15.20
N GLN A 35 -28.59 3.05 15.51
CA GLN A 35 -29.47 2.47 14.50
C GLN A 35 -30.24 3.54 13.73
N LYS A 36 -30.75 4.58 14.43
CA LYS A 36 -31.42 5.71 13.80
C LYS A 36 -30.49 6.46 12.85
N ALA A 37 -29.28 6.78 13.30
CA ALA A 37 -28.27 7.45 12.51
C ALA A 37 -27.93 6.66 11.23
N LYS A 38 -27.70 5.35 11.36
CA LYS A 38 -27.45 4.45 10.22
C LYS A 38 -28.59 4.45 9.21
N ARG A 39 -29.85 4.37 9.66
CA ARG A 39 -31.02 4.43 8.75
C ARG A 39 -31.11 5.76 8.01
N ILE A 40 -30.73 6.87 8.64
CA ILE A 40 -30.70 8.19 7.97
C ILE A 40 -29.58 8.23 6.93
N SER A 41 -28.39 7.72 7.24
CA SER A 41 -27.29 7.59 6.26
C SER A 41 -27.71 6.73 5.06
N GLU A 42 -28.35 5.58 5.29
CA GLU A 42 -28.87 4.71 4.23
C GLU A 42 -29.94 5.41 3.38
N TRP A 43 -30.83 6.19 4.01
CA TRP A 43 -31.83 7.00 3.31
C TRP A 43 -31.20 8.11 2.46
N ALA A 44 -30.23 8.86 3.01
CA ALA A 44 -29.54 9.92 2.27
C ALA A 44 -28.75 9.39 1.06
N MET A 45 -28.16 8.20 1.20
CA MET A 45 -27.44 7.54 0.11
C MET A 45 -28.35 7.23 -1.11
N GLN A 46 -29.67 7.08 -0.91
CA GLN A 46 -30.63 6.93 -2.03
C GLN A 46 -30.67 8.17 -2.93
N PHE A 47 -30.21 9.32 -2.43
CA PHE A 47 -30.09 10.58 -3.17
C PHE A 47 -28.65 10.88 -3.60
N ASN A 48 -27.74 9.90 -3.52
CA ASN A 48 -26.29 10.08 -3.70
C ASN A 48 -25.67 11.12 -2.75
N VAL A 49 -26.23 11.25 -1.54
CA VAL A 49 -25.65 12.08 -0.47
C VAL A 49 -25.00 11.18 0.55
N GLU A 50 -23.67 11.20 0.58
CA GLU A 50 -22.88 10.47 1.56
C GLU A 50 -22.81 11.28 2.86
N ILE A 51 -23.56 10.86 3.88
CA ILE A 51 -23.59 11.49 5.20
C ILE A 51 -23.22 10.47 6.28
N ASN A 52 -22.21 10.83 7.07
CA ASN A 52 -21.65 9.99 8.13
C ASN A 52 -21.97 10.62 9.48
N PHE A 53 -22.64 9.86 10.35
CA PHE A 53 -23.00 10.31 11.69
C PHE A 53 -22.07 9.69 12.73
N TYR A 54 -21.48 10.55 13.56
CA TYR A 54 -20.60 10.13 14.66
C TYR A 54 -21.22 10.56 15.98
N LEU A 55 -21.38 9.60 16.88
CA LEU A 55 -21.86 9.86 18.24
C LEU A 55 -20.68 10.34 19.09
N MET A 56 -20.79 11.57 19.59
CA MET A 56 -19.69 12.24 20.29
C MET A 56 -20.10 12.55 21.72
N ASP A 57 -19.53 11.81 22.66
CA ASP A 57 -19.61 12.10 24.08
C ASP A 57 -18.74 13.32 24.43
N GLN A 58 -19.25 14.20 25.28
CA GLN A 58 -18.54 15.38 25.77
C GLN A 58 -17.27 15.02 26.55
N GLN A 59 -17.21 13.85 27.20
CA GLN A 59 -15.99 13.41 27.90
C GLN A 59 -14.92 12.84 26.95
N ARG A 60 -15.25 12.64 25.67
CA ARG A 60 -14.34 12.03 24.69
C ARG A 60 -13.00 12.74 24.63
N PHE A 61 -13.00 14.08 24.63
CA PHE A 61 -11.81 14.92 24.46
C PHE A 61 -11.11 15.34 25.77
N ARG A 62 -11.59 14.84 26.92
CA ARG A 62 -10.99 15.09 28.24
C ARG A 62 -10.19 13.92 28.80
N ASN A 63 -10.46 12.71 28.31
CA ASN A 63 -9.80 11.48 28.73
C ASN A 63 -8.84 10.99 27.63
N GLU A 64 -7.54 10.94 27.93
CA GLU A 64 -6.49 10.40 27.04
C GLU A 64 -6.70 8.91 26.65
N HIS A 65 -7.64 8.23 27.30
CA HIS A 65 -7.90 6.79 27.19
C HIS A 65 -8.94 6.41 26.14
N TYR A 66 -9.60 7.35 25.46
CA TYR A 66 -10.53 7.05 24.37
C TYR A 66 -9.77 6.66 23.09
N ALA A 67 -9.38 5.39 22.98
CA ALA A 67 -8.84 4.79 21.77
C ALA A 67 -9.94 4.02 21.02
N ASP A 68 -10.69 4.72 20.16
CA ASP A 68 -11.48 4.03 19.14
C ASP A 68 -10.52 3.25 18.20
N PRO A 69 -10.88 2.03 17.77
CA PRO A 69 -10.07 1.30 16.80
C PRO A 69 -10.01 2.05 15.47
N LEU A 70 -8.85 1.99 14.80
CA LEU A 70 -8.66 2.62 13.49
C LEU A 70 -9.54 1.93 12.44
N THR A 71 -10.38 2.72 11.77
CA THR A 71 -11.21 2.24 10.65
C THR A 71 -10.80 2.93 9.35
N ILE A 72 -11.47 2.61 8.24
CA ILE A 72 -11.25 3.32 6.97
C ILE A 72 -11.58 4.82 7.13
N GLU A 73 -12.51 5.17 8.01
CA GLU A 73 -13.05 6.51 8.21
C GLU A 73 -12.52 7.21 9.48
N ASN A 74 -12.15 6.45 10.52
CA ASN A 74 -11.72 6.98 11.82
C ASN A 74 -10.21 6.77 12.04
N SER A 75 -9.50 7.83 12.39
CA SER A 75 -8.07 7.82 12.72
C SER A 75 -7.75 7.22 14.10
N GLY A 76 -8.76 6.81 14.88
CA GLY A 76 -8.58 6.27 16.21
C GLY A 76 -7.91 7.28 17.15
N SER A 77 -6.95 6.83 17.96
CA SER A 77 -6.16 7.71 18.83
C SER A 77 -5.09 8.55 18.10
N ALA A 78 -4.94 8.40 16.78
CA ALA A 78 -3.83 9.00 16.04
C ALA A 78 -3.97 10.51 15.77
N GLN A 79 -5.16 11.11 15.90
CA GLN A 79 -5.43 12.53 15.61
C GLN A 79 -6.40 13.18 16.61
N TYR A 80 -6.27 12.87 17.90
CA TYR A 80 -7.25 13.26 18.89
C TYR A 80 -7.51 14.77 18.98
N MET A 81 -6.49 15.58 19.28
CA MET A 81 -6.64 17.02 19.43
C MET A 81 -6.71 17.73 18.08
N LEU A 82 -6.07 17.19 17.06
CA LEU A 82 -6.17 17.69 15.68
C LEU A 82 -7.57 17.52 15.09
N LEU A 83 -8.29 16.46 15.48
CA LEU A 83 -9.69 16.27 15.11
C LEU A 83 -10.58 17.32 15.81
N LEU A 84 -10.30 17.64 17.07
CA LEU A 84 -11.03 18.69 17.79
C LEU A 84 -10.74 20.08 17.21
N ASP A 85 -9.49 20.39 16.84
CA ASP A 85 -9.16 21.61 16.06
C ASP A 85 -9.95 21.65 14.75
N GLU A 86 -9.95 20.56 13.97
CA GLU A 86 -10.71 20.50 12.72
C GLU A 86 -12.21 20.72 12.95
N PHE A 87 -12.77 20.14 14.01
CA PHE A 87 -14.17 20.36 14.38
C PHE A 87 -14.41 21.83 14.75
N TYR A 88 -13.66 22.41 15.68
CA TYR A 88 -13.88 23.79 16.14
C TYR A 88 -13.73 24.84 15.04
N ARG A 89 -12.83 24.63 14.06
CA ARG A 89 -12.66 25.57 12.93
C ARG A 89 -13.62 25.34 11.75
N SER A 90 -14.40 24.26 11.74
CA SER A 90 -15.26 23.92 10.58
C SER A 90 -16.68 23.48 10.93
N ALA A 91 -17.03 23.45 12.20
CA ALA A 91 -18.36 23.04 12.64
C ALA A 91 -19.41 24.07 12.22
N VAL A 92 -20.48 23.57 11.60
CA VAL A 92 -21.70 24.33 11.35
C VAL A 92 -22.78 23.75 12.26
N ARG A 93 -23.29 24.57 13.18
CA ARG A 93 -24.34 24.14 14.12
C ARG A 93 -25.68 23.99 13.37
N LEU A 94 -26.13 22.75 13.18
CA LEU A 94 -27.42 22.46 12.55
C LEU A 94 -28.59 22.61 13.53
N ALA A 95 -28.41 22.13 14.76
CA ALA A 95 -29.41 22.17 15.83
C ALA A 95 -28.74 22.01 17.20
N GLY A 96 -29.50 22.23 18.28
CA GLY A 96 -29.05 22.02 19.66
C GLY A 96 -28.28 23.20 20.25
N LYS A 97 -27.58 22.92 21.34
CA LYS A 97 -26.87 23.91 22.16
C LYS A 97 -25.59 24.40 21.47
N PRO A 98 -25.16 25.66 21.70
CA PRO A 98 -23.88 26.18 21.23
C PRO A 98 -22.67 25.46 21.87
N LEU A 99 -21.50 25.57 21.22
CA LEU A 99 -20.23 25.04 21.73
C LEU A 99 -19.62 26.05 22.71
N LEU A 100 -19.43 25.67 23.98
CA LEU A 100 -18.90 26.60 24.99
C LEU A 100 -17.53 27.17 24.59
N TRP A 101 -16.66 26.32 24.06
CA TRP A 101 -15.29 26.70 23.72
C TRP A 101 -15.20 27.90 22.76
N LEU A 102 -16.17 28.07 21.85
CA LEU A 102 -16.19 29.21 20.91
C LEU A 102 -16.52 30.55 21.58
N HIS A 103 -17.09 30.52 22.80
CA HIS A 103 -17.60 31.70 23.50
C HIS A 103 -16.80 32.08 24.75
N LEU A 104 -15.80 31.29 25.14
CA LEU A 104 -14.98 31.52 26.32
C LEU A 104 -13.50 31.66 25.96
N TRP A 105 -12.94 32.87 26.04
CA TRP A 105 -11.50 33.06 25.84
C TRP A 105 -10.69 32.62 27.07
N VAL A 106 -9.68 31.78 26.86
CA VAL A 106 -8.71 31.40 27.89
C VAL A 106 -7.31 31.56 27.30
N GLU A 107 -6.50 32.42 27.92
CA GLU A 107 -5.16 32.77 27.42
C GLU A 107 -4.24 31.56 27.29
N ASN A 108 -4.30 30.61 28.22
CA ASN A 108 -3.56 29.36 28.13
C ASN A 108 -4.56 28.20 28.04
N GLU A 109 -4.64 27.51 26.90
CA GLU A 109 -5.60 26.40 26.71
C GLU A 109 -5.45 25.29 27.75
N LYS A 110 -4.26 25.15 28.38
CA LYS A 110 -4.06 24.18 29.48
C LYS A 110 -4.89 24.49 30.71
N ASP A 111 -5.28 25.75 30.89
CA ASP A 111 -6.09 26.22 32.02
C ASP A 111 -7.60 26.21 31.71
N TYR A 112 -8.01 25.82 30.49
CA TYR A 112 -9.41 25.88 30.06
C TYR A 112 -10.36 25.15 31.00
N GLU A 113 -10.07 23.90 31.36
CA GLU A 113 -10.94 23.11 32.25
C GLU A 113 -11.07 23.73 33.64
N LYS A 114 -9.97 24.31 34.15
CA LYS A 114 -9.96 24.99 35.44
C LYS A 114 -10.83 26.25 35.41
N GLU A 115 -10.78 27.00 34.31
CA GLU A 115 -11.57 28.21 34.14
C GLU A 115 -13.07 27.90 33.96
N VAL A 116 -13.41 26.89 33.17
CA VAL A 116 -14.80 26.42 33.05
C VAL A 116 -15.35 25.98 34.41
N ALA A 117 -14.59 25.19 35.18
CA ALA A 117 -15.00 24.76 36.51
C ALA A 117 -15.21 25.94 37.48
N ARG A 118 -14.37 26.98 37.41
CA ARG A 118 -14.51 28.21 38.18
C ARG A 118 -15.82 28.92 37.84
N LEU A 119 -16.07 29.16 36.55
CA LEU A 119 -17.27 29.87 36.07
C LEU A 119 -18.57 29.13 36.38
N ILE A 120 -18.57 27.80 36.34
CA ILE A 120 -19.71 26.98 36.77
C ILE A 120 -19.94 27.13 38.29
N THR A 121 -18.86 27.06 39.09
CA THR A 121 -18.95 27.17 40.56
C THR A 121 -19.45 28.55 41.00
N GLU A 122 -19.06 29.60 40.29
CA GLU A 122 -19.50 30.97 40.53
C GLU A 122 -20.91 31.26 39.95
N GLY A 123 -21.49 30.34 39.18
CA GLY A 123 -22.82 30.47 38.60
C GLY A 123 -22.89 31.39 37.37
N GLU A 124 -21.74 31.74 36.77
CA GLU A 124 -21.68 32.55 35.54
C GLU A 124 -22.05 31.72 34.30
N ILE A 125 -21.85 30.40 34.34
CA ILE A 125 -22.18 29.47 33.26
C ILE A 125 -23.04 28.33 33.81
N ASP A 126 -24.22 28.11 33.22
CA ASP A 126 -24.97 26.86 33.38
C ASP A 126 -24.45 25.82 32.37
N PRO A 127 -23.84 24.69 32.81
CA PRO A 127 -23.38 23.65 31.89
C PRO A 127 -24.51 23.05 31.04
N ASN A 128 -25.77 23.19 31.46
CA ASN A 128 -26.91 22.77 30.66
C ASN A 128 -27.22 23.69 29.49
N ASP A 129 -26.58 24.84 29.32
CA ASP A 129 -26.81 25.69 28.15
C ASP A 129 -25.85 25.39 26.99
N TRP A 130 -24.84 24.54 27.23
CA TRP A 130 -23.73 24.35 26.31
C TRP A 130 -23.48 22.88 25.96
N VAL A 131 -22.79 22.68 24.84
CA VAL A 131 -21.99 21.48 24.58
C VAL A 131 -20.53 21.87 24.79
N ASP A 132 -19.80 21.14 25.62
CA ASP A 132 -18.39 21.43 25.88
C ASP A 132 -17.52 20.18 25.73
N PHE A 133 -16.64 20.18 24.72
CA PHE A 133 -15.67 19.12 24.50
C PHE A 133 -14.31 19.41 25.17
N GLY A 134 -14.13 20.60 25.74
CA GLY A 134 -12.87 20.98 26.38
C GLY A 134 -11.96 21.84 25.50
N GLY A 135 -10.83 22.23 26.07
CA GLY A 135 -9.81 23.09 25.44
C GLY A 135 -8.80 22.33 24.59
N LEU A 136 -8.00 23.06 23.82
CA LEU A 136 -6.97 22.47 22.93
C LEU A 136 -5.62 22.22 23.63
N GLY A 137 -5.57 22.33 24.96
CA GLY A 137 -4.33 22.38 25.76
C GLY A 137 -3.57 21.06 25.89
N GLN A 138 -4.22 19.93 25.57
CA GLN A 138 -3.60 18.59 25.65
C GLN A 138 -2.84 18.20 24.36
N PHE A 139 -2.78 19.09 23.35
CA PHE A 139 -2.08 18.78 22.10
C PHE A 139 -0.62 18.40 22.36
N SER A 140 -0.25 17.17 21.98
CA SER A 140 1.06 16.60 22.28
C SER A 140 1.87 16.34 21.02
N ALA A 141 3.20 16.25 21.18
CA ALA A 141 4.09 15.89 20.08
C ALA A 141 3.72 14.53 19.45
N ASN A 142 3.24 13.57 20.27
CA ASN A 142 2.93 12.21 19.85
C ASN A 142 1.88 12.14 18.71
N GLU A 143 0.96 13.10 18.68
CA GLU A 143 -0.11 13.15 17.67
C GLU A 143 0.41 13.46 16.27
N TYR A 144 1.52 14.20 16.12
CA TYR A 144 2.06 14.56 14.80
C TYR A 144 2.44 13.33 13.97
N PHE A 145 3.02 12.30 14.61
CA PHE A 145 3.45 11.10 13.91
C PHE A 145 2.26 10.30 13.40
N GLY A 146 1.29 9.98 14.27
CA GLY A 146 0.07 9.27 13.90
C GLY A 146 -0.74 10.03 12.84
N ALA A 147 -0.85 11.35 13.00
CA ALA A 147 -1.53 12.22 12.05
C ALA A 147 -0.86 12.27 10.67
N SER A 148 0.47 12.24 10.63
CA SER A 148 1.24 12.22 9.38
C SER A 148 0.94 10.97 8.56
N LEU A 149 0.97 9.79 9.19
CA LEU A 149 0.69 8.52 8.54
C LEU A 149 -0.76 8.46 8.06
N TRP A 150 -1.71 8.99 8.84
CA TRP A 150 -3.11 9.02 8.46
C TRP A 150 -3.36 9.88 7.23
N HIS A 151 -2.76 11.07 7.15
CA HIS A 151 -2.89 11.93 5.98
C HIS A 151 -2.19 11.33 4.75
N LEU A 152 -1.06 10.64 4.91
CA LEU A 152 -0.46 9.90 3.80
C LEU A 152 -1.39 8.80 3.28
N TYR A 153 -2.03 8.05 4.18
CA TYR A 153 -2.95 6.97 3.81
C TYR A 153 -4.17 7.52 3.08
N LYS A 154 -4.80 8.57 3.62
CA LYS A 154 -5.87 9.29 2.92
C LYS A 154 -5.39 9.92 1.60
N GLY A 155 -4.09 10.18 1.47
CA GLY A 155 -3.45 10.67 0.25
C GLY A 155 -3.40 9.66 -0.89
N ILE A 156 -3.53 8.35 -0.59
CA ILE A 156 -3.66 7.30 -1.62
C ILE A 156 -4.92 7.52 -2.44
N ASP A 157 -6.03 7.87 -1.80
CA ASP A 157 -7.31 8.09 -2.47
C ASP A 157 -7.53 9.58 -2.79
N SER A 158 -7.29 10.48 -1.83
CA SER A 158 -7.56 11.92 -1.94
C SER A 158 -6.26 12.75 -1.80
N PRO A 159 -5.42 12.81 -2.85
CA PRO A 159 -4.05 13.29 -2.73
C PRO A 159 -3.98 14.80 -2.47
N TYR A 160 -4.76 15.61 -3.19
CA TYR A 160 -4.69 17.08 -3.07
C TYR A 160 -5.13 17.56 -1.68
N LYS A 161 -6.23 17.02 -1.13
CA LYS A 161 -6.69 17.30 0.24
C LYS A 161 -5.61 16.91 1.25
N SER A 162 -4.97 15.77 1.04
CA SER A 162 -3.97 15.22 1.96
C SER A 162 -2.66 16.01 1.94
N VAL A 163 -2.23 16.54 0.79
CA VAL A 163 -1.09 17.48 0.68
C VAL A 163 -1.34 18.72 1.54
N LEU A 164 -2.53 19.32 1.47
CA LEU A 164 -2.87 20.49 2.30
C LEU A 164 -2.81 20.16 3.79
N LYS A 165 -3.39 19.01 4.19
CA LYS A 165 -3.44 18.61 5.61
C LYS A 165 -2.07 18.21 6.16
N ILE A 166 -1.24 17.49 5.41
CA ILE A 166 0.10 17.10 5.89
C ILE A 166 1.04 18.31 6.01
N LEU A 167 0.92 19.29 5.11
CA LEU A 167 1.68 20.54 5.21
C LEU A 167 1.19 21.43 6.34
N LEU A 168 -0.11 21.40 6.67
CA LEU A 168 -0.61 22.04 7.87
C LEU A 168 0.06 21.46 9.12
N LEU A 169 0.18 20.13 9.21
CA LEU A 169 0.92 19.48 10.30
C LEU A 169 2.39 19.92 10.33
N GLU A 170 3.03 20.03 9.17
CA GLU A 170 4.40 20.50 9.08
C GLU A 170 4.54 21.94 9.61
N ALA A 171 3.63 22.84 9.22
CA ALA A 171 3.57 24.21 9.72
C ALA A 171 3.34 24.25 11.24
N TYR A 172 2.43 23.44 11.76
CA TYR A 172 2.19 23.30 13.21
C TYR A 172 3.41 22.79 13.96
N SER A 173 4.14 21.82 13.40
CA SER A 173 5.33 21.23 14.03
C SER A 173 6.45 22.26 14.22
N LYS A 174 6.50 23.28 13.35
CA LYS A 174 7.49 24.38 13.43
C LYS A 174 7.24 25.31 14.63
N GLU A 175 6.00 25.41 15.08
CA GLU A 175 5.57 26.26 16.19
C GLU A 175 5.59 25.53 17.55
N TYR A 176 5.80 24.22 17.55
CA TYR A 176 5.85 23.40 18.76
C TYR A 176 6.96 23.86 19.73
N PRO A 177 6.72 23.92 21.06
CA PRO A 177 5.53 23.44 21.79
C PRO A 177 4.35 24.41 21.86
N ASN A 178 4.50 25.64 21.36
CA ASN A 178 3.48 26.69 21.46
C ASN A 178 2.73 26.81 20.12
N THR A 179 2.25 25.67 19.61
CA THR A 179 1.57 25.61 18.32
C THR A 179 0.29 26.46 18.33
N CYS A 180 0.17 27.38 17.37
CA CYS A 180 -1.03 28.17 17.19
C CYS A 180 -1.95 27.48 16.18
N LEU A 181 -2.90 26.70 16.70
CA LEU A 181 -3.91 25.98 15.93
C LEU A 181 -4.92 26.95 15.28
N ILE A 182 -5.45 26.59 14.10
CA ILE A 182 -6.31 27.49 13.32
C ILE A 182 -7.62 27.77 14.07
N ALA A 183 -8.19 26.78 14.78
CA ALA A 183 -9.39 27.00 15.58
C ALA A 183 -9.20 28.14 16.58
N ARG A 184 -8.01 28.26 17.19
CA ARG A 184 -7.70 29.31 18.15
C ARG A 184 -7.63 30.69 17.49
N THR A 185 -7.09 30.78 16.28
CA THR A 185 -7.14 32.01 15.46
C THR A 185 -8.60 32.40 15.15
N PHE A 186 -9.44 31.45 14.73
CA PHE A 186 -10.85 31.71 14.46
C PHE A 186 -11.58 32.24 15.69
N LYS A 187 -11.34 31.62 16.84
CA LYS A 187 -11.90 32.06 18.12
C LYS A 187 -11.43 33.46 18.51
N GLN A 188 -10.14 33.76 18.32
CA GLN A 188 -9.58 35.09 18.58
C GLN A 188 -10.23 36.16 17.70
N ASP A 189 -10.35 35.91 16.39
CA ASP A 189 -10.97 36.84 15.45
C ASP A 189 -12.46 37.05 15.78
N LEU A 190 -13.18 35.97 16.11
CA LEU A 190 -14.57 36.02 16.51
C LEU A 190 -14.78 36.87 17.78
N LEU A 191 -14.00 36.63 18.83
CA LEU A 191 -14.17 37.30 20.13
C LEU A 191 -13.62 38.73 20.16
N SER A 192 -12.66 39.06 19.28
CA SER A 192 -12.16 40.43 19.11
C SER A 192 -13.05 41.30 18.22
N GLY A 193 -14.10 40.73 17.62
CA GLY A 193 -15.00 41.43 16.71
C GLY A 193 -14.45 41.62 15.29
N ASN A 194 -13.42 40.87 14.90
CA ASN A 194 -12.91 40.85 13.53
C ASN A 194 -13.86 40.07 12.61
N THR A 195 -14.79 40.78 11.99
CA THR A 195 -15.82 40.17 11.14
C THR A 195 -15.38 39.91 9.69
N ASN A 196 -14.20 40.38 9.28
CA ASN A 196 -13.70 40.19 7.91
C ASN A 196 -12.20 39.85 7.88
N PRO A 197 -11.76 38.76 8.53
CA PRO A 197 -10.39 38.28 8.42
C PRO A 197 -10.11 37.79 7.00
N ASP A 198 -8.83 37.79 6.58
CA ASP A 198 -8.40 37.33 5.24
C ASP A 198 -8.82 35.88 4.93
N HIS A 199 -8.97 35.05 5.96
CA HIS A 199 -9.43 33.68 5.80
C HIS A 199 -10.97 33.54 5.72
N HIS A 200 -11.74 34.61 5.91
CA HIS A 200 -13.21 34.66 5.81
C HIS A 200 -13.96 33.60 6.63
N PHE A 201 -13.38 33.13 7.74
CA PHE A 201 -13.85 31.95 8.49
C PHE A 201 -14.00 30.67 7.65
N ASP A 202 -13.33 30.59 6.50
CA ASP A 202 -13.23 29.39 5.67
C ASP A 202 -12.07 28.51 6.14
N PRO A 203 -12.32 27.26 6.55
CA PRO A 203 -11.29 26.39 7.11
C PRO A 203 -10.18 26.03 6.12
N TYR A 204 -10.45 26.03 4.81
CA TYR A 204 -9.45 25.70 3.80
C TYR A 204 -8.64 26.91 3.37
N ILE A 205 -9.23 28.11 3.29
CA ILE A 205 -8.48 29.35 3.08
C ILE A 205 -7.53 29.58 4.26
N ALA A 206 -7.96 29.30 5.49
CA ALA A 206 -7.10 29.38 6.67
C ALA A 206 -5.92 28.40 6.63
N ILE A 207 -6.15 27.16 6.19
CA ILE A 207 -5.07 26.18 5.96
C ILE A 207 -4.09 26.71 4.93
N LEU A 208 -4.60 27.20 3.80
CA LEU A 208 -3.77 27.75 2.73
C LEU A 208 -2.91 28.91 3.26
N ALA A 209 -3.51 29.88 3.97
CA ALA A 209 -2.79 31.02 4.53
C ALA A 209 -1.67 30.58 5.49
N LYS A 210 -1.96 29.66 6.42
CA LYS A 210 -0.98 29.14 7.38
C LYS A 210 0.18 28.42 6.69
N VAL A 211 -0.13 27.58 5.70
CA VAL A 211 0.89 26.87 4.90
C VAL A 211 1.70 27.84 4.03
N THR A 212 1.07 28.86 3.44
CA THR A 212 1.74 29.90 2.66
C THR A 212 2.73 30.68 3.52
N GLN A 213 2.34 31.08 4.73
CA GLN A 213 3.24 31.75 5.68
C GLN A 213 4.45 30.86 6.01
N TYR A 214 4.20 29.58 6.32
CA TYR A 214 5.25 28.61 6.64
C TYR A 214 6.25 28.44 5.49
N LEU A 215 5.78 28.14 4.27
CA LEU A 215 6.66 27.89 3.12
C LEU A 215 7.38 29.16 2.64
N THR A 216 6.74 30.33 2.76
CA THR A 216 7.39 31.62 2.46
C THR A 216 8.51 31.92 3.44
N ALA A 217 8.31 31.67 4.74
CA ALA A 217 9.36 31.84 5.75
C ALA A 217 10.57 30.93 5.50
N LEU A 218 10.36 29.75 4.90
CA LEU A 218 11.42 28.84 4.47
C LEU A 218 11.99 29.14 3.08
N SER A 219 11.46 30.13 2.36
CA SER A 219 11.79 30.42 0.95
C SER A 219 11.57 29.23 0.00
N GLU A 220 10.63 28.33 0.31
CA GLU A 220 10.34 27.12 -0.46
C GLU A 220 9.28 27.36 -1.56
N PHE A 221 9.53 28.34 -2.43
CA PHE A 221 8.55 28.80 -3.43
C PHE A 221 8.07 27.72 -4.42
N LYS A 222 8.90 26.72 -4.72
CA LYS A 222 8.48 25.58 -5.55
C LYS A 222 7.43 24.70 -4.87
N ARG A 223 7.56 24.48 -3.55
CA ARG A 223 6.54 23.76 -2.78
C ARG A 223 5.29 24.62 -2.67
N LEU A 224 5.45 25.93 -2.48
CA LEU A 224 4.34 26.87 -2.38
C LEU A 224 3.48 26.88 -3.65
N ASP A 225 4.08 27.02 -4.84
CA ASP A 225 3.34 26.95 -6.11
C ASP A 225 2.59 25.62 -6.27
N PHE A 226 3.21 24.51 -5.84
CA PHE A 226 2.55 23.20 -5.88
C PHE A 226 1.35 23.10 -4.92
N VAL A 227 1.44 23.69 -3.73
CA VAL A 227 0.32 23.80 -2.78
C VAL A 227 -0.82 24.60 -3.37
N HIS A 228 -0.51 25.73 -4.01
CA HIS A 228 -1.51 26.54 -4.71
C HIS A 228 -2.23 25.71 -5.79
N ARG A 229 -1.50 24.91 -6.58
CA ARG A 229 -2.10 23.98 -7.57
C ARG A 229 -2.99 22.93 -6.91
N CYS A 230 -2.55 22.34 -5.79
CA CYS A 230 -3.35 21.36 -5.05
C CYS A 230 -4.65 21.98 -4.52
N PHE A 231 -4.56 23.18 -3.94
CA PHE A 231 -5.71 23.93 -3.46
C PHE A 231 -6.67 24.26 -4.61
N TYR A 232 -6.14 24.79 -5.71
CA TYR A 232 -6.92 25.13 -6.91
C TYR A 232 -7.67 23.91 -7.44
N VAL A 233 -6.98 22.79 -7.64
CA VAL A 233 -7.57 21.56 -8.15
C VAL A 233 -8.63 21.02 -7.19
N LYS A 234 -8.39 21.06 -5.88
CA LYS A 234 -9.36 20.61 -4.87
C LYS A 234 -10.60 21.48 -4.80
N ALA A 235 -10.44 22.80 -4.96
CA ALA A 235 -11.55 23.75 -4.93
C ALA A 235 -12.37 23.71 -6.22
N THR A 236 -11.75 23.43 -7.37
CA THR A 236 -12.36 23.56 -8.71
C THR A 236 -12.89 22.25 -9.30
N GLU A 237 -12.81 21.15 -8.56
CA GLU A 237 -13.08 19.78 -9.03
C GLU A 237 -14.44 19.59 -9.73
N ASP A 238 -15.48 20.28 -9.26
CA ASP A 238 -16.83 20.23 -9.84
C ASP A 238 -17.26 21.56 -10.44
N PHE A 239 -16.34 22.51 -10.67
CA PHE A 239 -16.66 23.83 -11.22
C PHE A 239 -17.34 23.76 -12.59
N ALA A 240 -16.95 22.79 -13.42
CA ALA A 240 -17.58 22.55 -14.71
C ALA A 240 -19.07 22.18 -14.63
N ARG A 241 -19.58 21.78 -13.45
CA ARG A 241 -20.99 21.43 -13.23
C ARG A 241 -21.85 22.64 -12.83
N TYR A 242 -21.24 23.71 -12.31
CA TYR A 242 -22.00 24.91 -11.95
C TYR A 242 -22.18 25.78 -13.19
N GLN A 243 -23.43 25.91 -13.65
CA GLN A 243 -23.80 26.78 -14.78
C GLN A 243 -23.81 28.28 -14.40
N ALA A 244 -23.61 28.63 -13.12
CA ALA A 244 -23.72 29.99 -12.61
C ALA A 244 -22.39 30.54 -12.10
N ASN A 245 -22.24 31.86 -12.23
CA ASN A 245 -21.14 32.67 -11.71
C ASN A 245 -21.16 32.67 -10.17
N ASN A 246 -20.57 31.65 -9.55
CA ASN A 246 -20.48 31.47 -8.09
C ASN A 246 -19.33 32.33 -7.53
N TRP A 247 -19.50 32.89 -6.32
CA TRP A 247 -18.45 33.62 -5.59
C TRP A 247 -17.14 32.82 -5.49
N ARG A 248 -17.23 31.48 -5.35
CA ARG A 248 -16.05 30.60 -5.29
C ARG A 248 -15.20 30.65 -6.56
N ILE A 249 -15.85 30.71 -7.72
CA ILE A 249 -15.14 30.79 -9.02
C ILE A 249 -14.38 32.11 -9.09
N ARG A 250 -15.05 33.22 -8.77
CA ARG A 250 -14.42 34.55 -8.75
C ARG A 250 -13.27 34.64 -7.76
N TYR A 251 -13.42 34.05 -6.57
CA TYR A 251 -12.36 34.05 -5.57
C TYR A 251 -11.15 33.22 -6.03
N MET A 252 -11.37 32.06 -6.67
CA MET A 252 -10.29 31.28 -7.27
C MET A 252 -9.59 32.00 -8.44
N GLU A 253 -10.31 32.84 -9.19
CA GLU A 253 -9.72 33.70 -10.22
C GLU A 253 -8.83 34.79 -9.62
N ILE A 254 -9.27 35.43 -8.52
CA ILE A 254 -8.47 36.40 -7.76
C ILE A 254 -7.19 35.74 -7.25
N LEU A 255 -7.30 34.60 -6.57
CA LEU A 255 -6.14 33.85 -6.07
C LEU A 255 -5.17 33.47 -7.20
N ALA A 256 -5.66 33.00 -8.34
CA ALA A 256 -4.81 32.66 -9.47
C ALA A 256 -4.03 33.87 -10.03
N GLN A 257 -4.63 35.07 -10.01
CA GLN A 257 -3.96 36.32 -10.38
C GLN A 257 -2.91 36.72 -9.34
N GLU A 258 -3.22 36.62 -8.05
CA GLU A 258 -2.30 36.91 -6.95
C GLU A 258 -1.08 35.99 -6.96
N TRP A 259 -1.25 34.72 -7.35
CA TRP A 259 -0.15 33.77 -7.52
C TRP A 259 0.68 34.01 -8.80
N GLY A 260 0.30 34.98 -9.63
CA GLY A 260 1.00 35.31 -10.87
C GLY A 260 0.88 34.23 -11.95
N TRP A 261 -0.17 33.41 -11.92
CA TRP A 261 -0.36 32.37 -12.92
C TRP A 261 -0.82 32.94 -14.26
N SER A 262 -0.26 32.40 -15.34
CA SER A 262 -0.73 32.70 -16.69
C SER A 262 -2.09 32.06 -16.97
N ALA A 263 -2.83 32.63 -17.92
CA ALA A 263 -4.07 32.04 -18.41
C ALA A 263 -3.88 30.62 -18.97
N GLU A 264 -2.69 30.30 -19.47
CA GLU A 264 -2.33 28.96 -19.96
C GLU A 264 -2.25 27.94 -18.82
N THR A 265 -1.64 28.30 -17.69
CA THR A 265 -1.58 27.45 -16.49
C THR A 265 -2.98 27.13 -15.97
N VAL A 266 -3.82 28.16 -15.82
CA VAL A 266 -5.22 27.99 -15.37
C VAL A 266 -6.01 27.10 -16.34
N LYS A 267 -5.89 27.35 -17.65
CA LYS A 267 -6.53 26.54 -18.69
C LYS A 267 -6.05 25.08 -18.68
N HIS A 268 -4.78 24.84 -18.38
CA HIS A 268 -4.22 23.50 -18.25
C HIS A 268 -4.79 22.77 -17.02
N LEU A 269 -4.84 23.43 -15.85
CA LEU A 269 -5.42 22.87 -14.62
C LEU A 269 -6.93 22.56 -14.78
N ASN A 270 -7.68 23.46 -15.42
CA ASN A 270 -9.10 23.24 -15.72
C ASN A 270 -9.35 22.07 -16.69
N LYS A 271 -8.34 21.63 -17.44
CA LYS A 271 -8.40 20.44 -18.30
C LYS A 271 -8.03 19.14 -17.56
N ARG A 272 -7.83 19.17 -16.24
CA ARG A 272 -7.52 17.99 -15.41
C ARG A 272 -8.35 16.75 -15.74
N PRO A 273 -9.69 16.81 -15.86
CA PRO A 273 -10.51 15.63 -16.19
C PRO A 273 -10.12 14.91 -17.49
N PHE A 274 -9.39 15.60 -18.37
CA PHE A 274 -8.93 15.13 -19.67
C PHE A 274 -7.41 14.93 -19.75
N TRP A 275 -6.69 15.08 -18.63
CA TRP A 275 -5.25 14.83 -18.60
C TRP A 275 -4.95 13.38 -18.98
N LYS A 276 -3.95 13.22 -19.85
CA LYS A 276 -3.43 11.94 -20.31
C LYS A 276 -2.21 11.53 -19.52
N ILE A 277 -1.73 10.32 -19.80
CA ILE A 277 -0.78 9.61 -18.95
C ILE A 277 0.46 10.42 -18.57
N LYS A 278 1.04 11.21 -19.48
CA LYS A 278 2.25 12.01 -19.18
C LYS A 278 1.99 13.06 -18.10
N ALA A 279 0.93 13.84 -18.26
CA ALA A 279 0.54 14.86 -17.28
C ALA A 279 0.14 14.22 -15.94
N VAL A 280 -0.55 13.08 -15.99
CA VAL A 280 -0.95 12.34 -14.79
C VAL A 280 0.26 11.79 -14.04
N LYS A 281 1.23 11.19 -14.75
CA LYS A 281 2.45 10.67 -14.15
C LYS A 281 3.30 11.78 -13.54
N GLU A 282 3.53 12.87 -14.26
CA GLU A 282 4.24 14.03 -13.72
C GLU A 282 3.56 14.57 -12.45
N ASN A 283 2.24 14.72 -12.47
CA ASN A 283 1.52 15.20 -11.29
C ASN A 283 1.51 14.18 -10.14
N HIS A 284 1.40 12.88 -10.43
CA HIS A 284 1.50 11.79 -9.45
C HIS A 284 2.86 11.80 -8.76
N ASP A 285 3.95 11.82 -9.54
CA ASP A 285 5.32 11.82 -9.04
C ASP A 285 5.59 13.06 -8.17
N ASN A 286 5.05 14.22 -8.58
CA ASN A 286 5.12 15.44 -7.77
C ASN A 286 4.37 15.25 -6.44
N ILE A 287 3.09 14.84 -6.46
CA ILE A 287 2.32 14.58 -5.24
C ILE A 287 3.10 13.67 -4.29
N MET A 288 3.61 12.54 -4.79
CA MET A 288 4.34 11.57 -3.98
C MET A 288 5.61 12.18 -3.39
N LYS A 289 6.37 12.90 -4.21
CA LYS A 289 7.57 13.60 -3.73
C LYS A 289 7.26 14.58 -2.59
N PHE A 290 6.20 15.37 -2.69
CA PHE A 290 5.83 16.34 -1.64
C PHE A 290 5.28 15.67 -0.39
N LEU A 291 4.41 14.66 -0.53
CA LEU A 291 3.92 13.86 0.60
C LEU A 291 5.07 13.19 1.36
N MET A 292 5.99 12.57 0.63
CA MET A 292 7.17 11.92 1.21
C MET A 292 8.15 12.92 1.85
N LEU A 293 8.27 14.13 1.30
CA LEU A 293 9.09 15.18 1.89
C LEU A 293 8.49 15.65 3.23
N SER A 294 7.19 15.99 3.26
CA SER A 294 6.51 16.41 4.49
C SER A 294 6.54 15.31 5.54
N TYR A 295 6.37 14.05 5.14
CA TYR A 295 6.54 12.91 6.03
C TYR A 295 7.92 12.84 6.66
N ARG A 296 8.99 12.97 5.86
CA ARG A 296 10.37 12.97 6.36
C ARG A 296 10.60 14.10 7.36
N ASN A 297 10.10 15.30 7.09
CA ASN A 297 10.20 16.44 8.00
C ASN A 297 9.48 16.17 9.33
N LEU A 298 8.28 15.55 9.30
CA LEU A 298 7.53 15.18 10.49
C LEU A 298 8.20 14.05 11.29
N VAL A 299 8.83 13.09 10.61
CA VAL A 299 9.65 12.05 11.25
C VAL A 299 10.89 12.66 11.91
N GLU A 300 11.57 13.59 11.25
CA GLU A 300 12.71 14.32 11.83
C GLU A 300 12.31 15.14 13.05
N PHE A 301 11.16 15.83 12.98
CA PHE A 301 10.56 16.49 14.14
C PHE A 301 10.33 15.51 15.30
N ALA A 302 9.73 14.34 15.02
CA ALA A 302 9.48 13.34 16.04
C ALA A 302 10.76 12.83 16.71
N ARG A 303 11.82 12.60 15.93
CA ARG A 303 13.14 12.24 16.46
C ARG A 303 13.73 13.32 17.36
N LYS A 304 13.68 14.59 16.93
CA LYS A 304 14.21 15.73 17.68
C LYS A 304 13.56 15.89 19.05
N HIS A 305 12.28 15.55 19.16
CA HIS A 305 11.51 15.64 20.41
C HIS A 305 11.47 14.32 21.20
N HIS A 306 12.31 13.33 20.84
CA HIS A 306 12.38 12.02 21.49
C HIS A 306 11.01 11.35 21.63
N ILE A 307 10.16 11.52 20.61
CA ILE A 307 8.86 10.88 20.54
C ILE A 307 9.10 9.38 20.37
N HIS A 308 8.95 8.63 21.45
CA HIS A 308 9.15 7.19 21.41
C HIS A 308 8.10 6.56 20.49
N SER A 309 8.53 5.76 19.53
CA SER A 309 7.66 4.88 18.75
C SER A 309 7.03 3.76 19.60
N SER A 310 7.24 3.75 20.92
CA SER A 310 6.57 2.83 21.84
C SER A 310 5.08 3.13 22.03
N VAL A 311 4.60 4.29 21.55
CA VAL A 311 3.17 4.65 21.51
C VAL A 311 2.54 4.27 20.16
N VAL A 312 3.25 3.50 19.32
CA VAL A 312 2.75 3.07 18.00
C VAL A 312 1.76 1.92 18.21
N PRO A 313 0.44 2.15 18.15
CA PRO A 313 -0.55 1.10 18.34
C PRO A 313 -0.48 0.13 17.15
N GLN A 314 -1.03 -1.08 17.30
CA GLN A 314 -1.19 -2.05 16.19
C GLN A 314 -1.75 -1.40 14.90
N ASP A 315 -2.53 -0.32 15.06
CA ASP A 315 -3.13 0.50 14.01
C ASP A 315 -2.12 1.16 13.05
N ILE A 316 -0.91 1.51 13.51
CA ILE A 316 0.13 2.08 12.65
C ILE A 316 0.82 1.01 11.81
N ASN A 317 0.92 -0.24 12.25
CA ASN A 317 1.50 -1.31 11.41
C ASN A 317 0.62 -1.59 10.19
N ILE A 318 -0.70 -1.60 10.37
CA ILE A 318 -1.66 -1.72 9.25
C ILE A 318 -1.50 -0.54 8.31
N LEU A 319 -1.46 0.67 8.87
CA LEU A 319 -1.32 1.90 8.10
C LEU A 319 -0.01 1.92 7.31
N SER A 320 1.10 1.58 7.96
CA SER A 320 2.41 1.48 7.34
C SER A 320 2.46 0.44 6.24
N ARG A 321 1.80 -0.72 6.39
CA ARG A 321 1.68 -1.72 5.32
C ARG A 321 0.89 -1.20 4.13
N LYS A 322 -0.22 -0.48 4.35
CA LYS A 322 -0.96 0.17 3.25
C LYS A 322 -0.10 1.21 2.53
N LEU A 323 0.68 2.00 3.28
CA LEU A 323 1.62 2.98 2.73
C LEU A 323 2.75 2.31 1.94
N TYR A 324 3.34 1.24 2.48
CA TYR A 324 4.36 0.44 1.81
C TYR A 324 3.84 -0.15 0.49
N THR A 325 2.65 -0.76 0.52
CA THR A 325 1.98 -1.29 -0.67
C THR A 325 1.71 -0.20 -1.71
N ALA A 326 1.30 0.99 -1.29
CA ALA A 326 1.00 2.08 -2.21
C ALA A 326 2.25 2.80 -2.75
N PHE A 327 3.28 3.02 -1.93
CA PHE A 327 4.38 3.94 -2.22
C PHE A 327 5.74 3.29 -2.43
N GLU A 328 6.00 2.09 -1.89
CA GLU A 328 7.32 1.47 -2.04
C GLU A 328 7.48 0.86 -3.43
N GLU A 329 8.54 1.27 -4.13
CA GLU A 329 8.93 0.73 -5.42
C GLU A 329 9.80 -0.51 -5.26
N LEU A 330 9.33 -1.65 -5.79
CA LEU A 330 10.04 -2.93 -5.70
C LEU A 330 10.29 -3.50 -7.10
N PRO A 331 11.39 -4.25 -7.32
CA PRO A 331 11.63 -4.93 -8.59
C PRO A 331 10.45 -5.82 -9.01
N GLY A 332 9.97 -5.64 -10.24
CA GLY A 332 8.82 -6.36 -10.76
C GLY A 332 7.45 -5.88 -10.27
N LYS A 333 7.35 -4.99 -9.27
CA LYS A 333 6.08 -4.38 -8.85
C LYS A 333 5.55 -3.42 -9.92
N VAL A 334 4.25 -3.48 -10.16
CA VAL A 334 3.55 -2.55 -11.04
C VAL A 334 3.10 -1.35 -10.22
N SER A 335 3.69 -0.18 -10.47
CA SER A 335 3.28 1.07 -9.83
C SER A 335 1.90 1.51 -10.34
N LEU A 336 0.97 1.74 -9.41
CA LEU A 336 -0.40 2.15 -9.71
C LEU A 336 -0.54 3.67 -9.54
N LEU A 337 -1.09 4.31 -10.57
CA LEU A 337 -1.38 5.72 -10.59
C LEU A 337 -2.72 5.99 -9.91
N ASN A 338 -2.78 7.09 -9.18
CA ASN A 338 -3.99 7.52 -8.51
C ASN A 338 -5.05 7.98 -9.53
N THR A 339 -6.18 7.27 -9.57
CA THR A 339 -7.30 7.52 -10.50
C THR A 339 -8.04 8.83 -10.22
N GLN A 340 -7.86 9.46 -9.06
CA GLN A 340 -8.41 10.78 -8.78
C GLN A 340 -7.62 11.90 -9.45
N ILE A 341 -6.44 11.66 -10.02
CA ILE A 341 -5.73 12.71 -10.76
C ILE A 341 -6.46 13.04 -12.06
N SER A 342 -6.94 12.03 -12.80
CA SER A 342 -7.72 12.19 -14.03
C SER A 342 -8.70 11.03 -14.22
N HIS A 343 -9.91 11.33 -14.68
CA HIS A 343 -10.96 10.32 -14.87
C HIS A 343 -10.75 9.44 -16.10
N ASN A 344 -9.88 9.82 -17.04
CA ASN A 344 -9.73 9.08 -18.29
C ASN A 344 -8.27 8.99 -18.80
N LEU A 345 -7.59 7.93 -18.37
CA LEU A 345 -6.25 7.56 -18.82
C LEU A 345 -6.24 6.71 -20.09
N SER A 346 -7.40 6.34 -20.64
CA SER A 346 -7.44 5.52 -21.85
C SER A 346 -6.74 6.21 -23.01
N GLU A 347 -5.90 5.46 -23.72
CA GLU A 347 -5.20 5.93 -24.91
C GLU A 347 -5.82 5.30 -26.15
N ALA A 348 -5.97 6.09 -27.22
CA ALA A 348 -6.55 5.62 -28.48
C ALA A 348 -5.62 4.63 -29.20
N HIS A 349 -4.31 4.85 -29.09
CA HIS A 349 -3.27 4.03 -29.69
C HIS A 349 -2.17 3.76 -28.67
N LEU A 350 -1.71 2.51 -28.58
CA LEU A 350 -0.54 2.13 -27.81
C LEU A 350 0.39 1.27 -28.66
N THR A 351 1.64 1.69 -28.76
CA THR A 351 2.70 0.97 -29.47
C THR A 351 3.75 0.49 -28.49
N PHE A 352 4.03 -0.82 -28.52
CA PHE A 352 5.08 -1.47 -27.75
C PHE A 352 6.31 -1.66 -28.64
N VAL A 353 7.46 -1.15 -28.21
CA VAL A 353 8.70 -1.22 -29.00
C VAL A 353 9.76 -2.00 -28.22
N GLU A 354 10.25 -3.07 -28.83
CA GLU A 354 11.38 -3.84 -28.32
C GLU A 354 12.69 -3.17 -28.79
N VAL A 355 13.59 -2.91 -27.84
CA VAL A 355 14.92 -2.35 -28.11
C VAL A 355 15.97 -3.28 -27.53
N ARG A 356 16.95 -3.65 -28.36
CA ARG A 356 18.09 -4.50 -28.00
C ARG A 356 19.37 -3.95 -28.64
N GLY A 357 20.47 -3.91 -27.88
CA GLY A 357 21.80 -3.52 -28.37
C GLY A 357 21.90 -2.08 -28.87
N ASN A 358 21.06 -1.17 -28.36
CA ASN A 358 21.07 0.24 -28.76
C ASN A 358 22.01 1.08 -27.87
N LYS A 359 22.73 2.04 -28.46
CA LYS A 359 23.67 2.89 -27.70
C LYS A 359 23.00 3.98 -26.84
N HIS A 360 21.78 4.39 -27.19
CA HIS A 360 21.08 5.52 -26.55
C HIS A 360 19.92 5.08 -25.65
N PHE A 361 19.46 3.84 -25.80
CA PHE A 361 18.33 3.27 -25.08
C PHE A 361 18.73 1.98 -24.39
N LYS A 362 18.34 1.81 -23.12
CA LYS A 362 18.52 0.57 -22.38
C LYS A 362 17.73 -0.56 -23.04
N ASP A 363 18.29 -1.77 -23.05
CA ASP A 363 17.60 -2.96 -23.53
C ASP A 363 16.30 -3.21 -22.77
N GLY A 364 15.24 -3.60 -23.49
CA GLY A 364 13.92 -3.85 -22.93
C GLY A 364 12.80 -3.33 -23.82
N TRP A 365 11.68 -2.97 -23.20
CA TRP A 365 10.45 -2.59 -23.86
C TRP A 365 10.04 -1.14 -23.53
N TYR A 366 9.52 -0.45 -24.53
CA TYR A 366 9.10 0.95 -24.45
C TYR A 366 7.66 1.13 -24.92
N LEU A 367 6.89 1.94 -24.20
CA LEU A 367 5.49 2.25 -24.52
C LEU A 367 5.34 3.66 -25.09
N ILE A 368 4.60 3.79 -26.19
CA ILE A 368 4.32 5.07 -26.86
C ILE A 368 2.81 5.17 -27.17
N ASN A 369 2.16 6.32 -26.96
CA ASN A 369 0.73 6.54 -27.25
C ASN A 369 0.46 7.07 -28.66
N GLN A 370 1.20 6.58 -29.66
CA GLN A 370 1.09 7.02 -31.05
C GLN A 370 1.17 5.82 -32.00
N PRO A 371 0.56 5.91 -33.21
CA PRO A 371 0.63 4.85 -34.20
C PRO A 371 2.00 4.78 -34.90
N ILE A 372 2.25 3.63 -35.55
CA ILE A 372 3.57 3.25 -36.10
C ILE A 372 4.10 4.24 -37.15
N HIS A 373 3.22 4.81 -37.98
CA HIS A 373 3.60 5.69 -39.10
C HIS A 373 4.12 7.07 -38.66
N HIS A 374 4.02 7.41 -37.38
CA HIS A 374 4.55 8.65 -36.80
C HIS A 374 5.78 8.44 -35.90
N ILE A 375 6.39 7.25 -35.92
CA ILE A 375 7.55 6.94 -35.07
C ILE A 375 8.82 7.55 -35.66
N MET A 376 9.14 8.78 -35.22
CA MET A 376 10.53 9.14 -34.95
C MET A 376 10.78 8.82 -33.47
N PHE A 377 11.66 7.86 -33.18
CA PHE A 377 11.93 7.41 -31.82
C PHE A 377 12.69 8.51 -31.06
N SER A 378 11.95 9.35 -30.33
CA SER A 378 12.50 10.37 -29.42
C SER A 378 12.17 10.00 -27.98
N LYS A 379 13.13 10.24 -27.07
CA LYS A 379 12.96 10.00 -25.63
C LYS A 379 11.75 10.75 -25.06
N GLU A 380 11.42 11.92 -25.60
CA GLU A 380 10.27 12.74 -25.20
C GLU A 380 8.92 12.08 -25.53
N ARG A 381 8.90 11.10 -26.46
CA ARG A 381 7.67 10.41 -26.87
C ARG A 381 7.34 9.20 -26.02
N VAL A 382 8.33 8.61 -25.36
CA VAL A 382 8.17 7.46 -24.46
C VAL A 382 7.28 7.83 -23.27
N ILE A 383 6.37 6.93 -22.91
CA ILE A 383 5.52 7.03 -21.72
C ILE A 383 6.14 6.27 -20.57
N GLU A 384 6.53 5.02 -20.84
CA GLU A 384 7.02 4.10 -19.83
C GLU A 384 8.03 3.13 -20.44
N TYR A 385 8.96 2.69 -19.59
CA TYR A 385 9.94 1.65 -19.88
C TYR A 385 9.72 0.45 -18.96
N GLY A 386 9.89 -0.76 -19.51
CA GLY A 386 9.89 -2.00 -18.73
C GLY A 386 10.95 -2.97 -19.24
N GLU A 387 11.56 -3.73 -18.33
CA GLU A 387 12.57 -4.73 -18.70
C GLU A 387 11.96 -5.91 -19.47
N SER A 388 10.71 -6.26 -19.18
CA SER A 388 9.95 -7.30 -19.89
C SER A 388 8.65 -6.76 -20.49
N LEU A 389 8.19 -7.41 -21.56
CA LEU A 389 6.90 -7.09 -22.18
C LEU A 389 5.75 -7.29 -21.19
N ASN A 390 5.81 -8.35 -20.38
CA ASN A 390 4.83 -8.66 -19.36
C ASN A 390 4.66 -7.50 -18.36
N LYS A 391 5.76 -6.95 -17.84
CA LYS A 391 5.72 -5.81 -16.91
C LYS A 391 5.03 -4.61 -17.54
N LEU A 392 5.43 -4.27 -18.77
CA LEU A 392 4.96 -3.06 -19.44
C LEU A 392 3.47 -3.15 -19.85
N VAL A 393 3.03 -4.31 -20.34
CA VAL A 393 1.62 -4.54 -20.66
C VAL A 393 0.78 -4.56 -19.39
N SER A 394 1.25 -5.23 -18.33
CA SER A 394 0.57 -5.25 -17.03
C SER A 394 0.42 -3.84 -16.48
N TRP A 395 1.48 -3.02 -16.52
CA TRP A 395 1.41 -1.62 -16.11
C TRP A 395 0.39 -0.80 -16.89
N ALA A 396 0.36 -0.93 -18.22
CA ALA A 396 -0.61 -0.23 -19.06
C ALA A 396 -2.06 -0.71 -18.83
N TYR A 397 -2.24 -1.98 -18.45
CA TYR A 397 -3.56 -2.57 -18.16
C TYR A 397 -4.10 -2.11 -16.81
N PHE A 398 -3.32 -2.28 -15.75
CA PHE A 398 -3.76 -1.94 -14.39
C PHE A 398 -3.87 -0.42 -14.16
N ASN A 399 -3.18 0.41 -14.94
CA ASN A 399 -3.36 1.86 -14.96
C ASN A 399 -4.45 2.35 -15.93
N HIS A 400 -5.23 1.45 -16.54
CA HIS A 400 -6.37 1.78 -17.42
C HIS A 400 -6.02 2.52 -18.72
N LEU A 401 -4.78 2.46 -19.19
CA LEU A 401 -4.42 2.97 -20.53
C LEU A 401 -4.96 2.02 -21.61
N LEU A 402 -4.91 0.71 -21.35
CA LEU A 402 -5.40 -0.36 -22.23
C LEU A 402 -6.89 -0.60 -22.02
N THR A 403 -7.70 -0.22 -23.01
CA THR A 403 -9.15 -0.49 -23.03
C THR A 403 -9.54 -1.34 -24.24
N GLU A 404 -10.80 -1.75 -24.34
CA GLU A 404 -11.34 -2.41 -25.55
C GLU A 404 -11.24 -1.54 -26.81
N LYS A 405 -11.24 -0.21 -26.65
CA LYS A 405 -11.17 0.75 -27.77
C LYS A 405 -9.73 1.09 -28.17
N THR A 406 -8.75 0.66 -27.39
CA THR A 406 -7.34 0.98 -27.61
C THR A 406 -6.76 0.15 -28.75
N LYS A 407 -6.25 0.82 -29.79
CA LYS A 407 -5.58 0.15 -30.91
C LYS A 407 -4.14 -0.17 -30.53
N LEU A 408 -3.79 -1.45 -30.67
CA LEU A 408 -2.45 -1.96 -30.34
C LEU A 408 -1.55 -1.99 -31.57
N SER A 409 -0.27 -1.77 -31.32
CA SER A 409 0.79 -1.83 -32.30
C SER A 409 2.05 -2.36 -31.61
N ILE A 410 2.90 -3.06 -32.36
CA ILE A 410 4.14 -3.62 -31.82
C ILE A 410 5.26 -3.50 -32.84
N PHE A 411 6.45 -3.16 -32.37
CA PHE A 411 7.69 -3.18 -33.14
C PHE A 411 8.67 -4.10 -32.41
N SER A 412 8.69 -5.37 -32.83
CA SER A 412 9.53 -6.43 -32.27
C SER A 412 9.83 -7.45 -33.37
N LYS A 413 11.00 -8.08 -33.29
CA LYS A 413 11.33 -9.21 -34.16
C LYS A 413 10.79 -10.53 -33.61
N ASN A 414 10.56 -10.59 -32.30
CA ASN A 414 10.25 -11.82 -31.59
C ASN A 414 8.76 -11.98 -31.28
N VAL A 415 8.00 -10.87 -31.20
CA VAL A 415 6.58 -10.89 -30.81
C VAL A 415 5.73 -10.27 -31.91
N THR A 416 4.74 -11.02 -32.40
CA THR A 416 3.77 -10.52 -33.38
C THR A 416 2.63 -9.75 -32.72
N LEU A 417 1.93 -8.91 -33.50
CA LEU A 417 0.75 -8.18 -33.03
C LEU A 417 -0.37 -9.13 -32.54
N SER A 418 -0.56 -10.27 -33.22
CA SER A 418 -1.56 -11.26 -32.84
C SER A 418 -1.26 -11.89 -31.47
N THR A 419 0.03 -12.16 -31.19
CA THR A 419 0.50 -12.66 -29.90
C THR A 419 0.23 -11.64 -28.80
N LEU A 420 0.54 -10.36 -29.03
CA LEU A 420 0.27 -9.27 -28.08
C LEU A 420 -1.23 -9.13 -27.78
N GLN A 421 -2.08 -9.13 -28.82
CA GLN A 421 -3.54 -9.03 -28.66
C GLN A 421 -4.11 -10.20 -27.85
N ARG A 422 -3.64 -11.42 -28.12
CA ARG A 422 -4.01 -12.61 -27.34
C ARG A 422 -3.54 -12.48 -25.89
N PHE A 423 -2.33 -11.99 -25.67
CA PHE A 423 -1.78 -11.77 -24.33
C PHE A 423 -2.62 -10.78 -23.52
N VAL A 424 -2.95 -9.62 -24.10
CA VAL A 424 -3.81 -8.60 -23.46
C VAL A 424 -5.20 -9.18 -23.13
N THR A 425 -5.77 -9.97 -24.05
CA THR A 425 -7.08 -10.61 -23.85
C THR A 425 -7.04 -11.60 -22.68
N ASN A 426 -6.04 -12.48 -22.65
CA ASN A 426 -5.86 -13.46 -21.58
C ASN A 426 -5.62 -12.77 -20.23
N LEU A 427 -4.81 -11.70 -20.21
CA LEU A 427 -4.57 -10.92 -19.00
C LEU A 427 -5.87 -10.30 -18.46
N ARG A 428 -6.71 -9.73 -19.33
CA ARG A 428 -8.02 -9.18 -18.96
C ARG A 428 -8.98 -10.25 -18.40
N GLN A 429 -8.97 -11.44 -18.99
CA GLN A 429 -9.79 -12.57 -18.50
C GLN A 429 -9.29 -13.09 -17.15
N SER A 430 -7.97 -13.04 -16.92
CA SER A 430 -7.35 -13.48 -15.67
C SER A 430 -7.59 -12.49 -14.53
N PHE A 431 -7.63 -11.19 -14.85
CA PHE A 431 -7.78 -10.11 -13.89
C PHE A 431 -8.93 -9.16 -14.27
N PRO A 432 -10.20 -9.61 -14.28
CA PRO A 432 -11.32 -8.84 -14.83
C PRO A 432 -11.55 -7.49 -14.13
N SER A 433 -11.18 -7.37 -12.85
CA SER A 433 -11.24 -6.12 -12.10
C SER A 433 -9.84 -5.57 -11.84
N THR A 434 -9.49 -4.47 -12.50
CA THR A 434 -8.26 -3.73 -12.23
C THR A 434 -8.36 -2.99 -10.88
N ILE A 435 -9.56 -2.53 -10.51
CA ILE A 435 -9.86 -1.99 -9.19
C ILE A 435 -10.20 -3.15 -8.25
N ALA A 436 -9.38 -3.43 -7.24
CA ALA A 436 -9.80 -4.38 -6.21
C ALA A 436 -10.55 -3.70 -5.08
N LYS A 437 -11.34 -4.53 -4.39
CA LYS A 437 -11.80 -4.23 -3.04
C LYS A 437 -10.58 -4.05 -2.13
N GLN A 438 -10.60 -3.02 -1.31
CA GLN A 438 -9.57 -2.77 -0.29
C GLN A 438 -9.36 -4.03 0.57
N PRO A 439 -8.12 -4.39 0.89
CA PRO A 439 -7.84 -5.57 1.72
C PRO A 439 -8.43 -5.36 3.12
N LYS A 440 -8.89 -6.44 3.75
CA LYS A 440 -9.37 -6.33 5.15
C LYS A 440 -8.17 -6.04 6.06
N ASN A 441 -8.41 -5.36 7.17
CA ASN A 441 -7.37 -5.12 8.17
C ASN A 441 -6.73 -6.43 8.65
N SER A 442 -7.48 -7.54 8.72
CA SER A 442 -6.95 -8.88 9.01
C SER A 442 -5.95 -9.37 7.96
N ASP A 443 -6.23 -9.13 6.68
CA ASP A 443 -5.38 -9.58 5.57
C ASP A 443 -4.05 -8.82 5.57
N LEU A 444 -4.11 -7.54 5.96
CA LEU A 444 -2.93 -6.70 6.15
C LEU A 444 -2.14 -7.04 7.41
N LEU A 445 -2.71 -7.76 8.38
CA LEU A 445 -1.99 -8.26 9.57
C LEU A 445 -1.30 -9.60 9.28
N ASN A 446 -1.86 -10.38 8.34
CA ASN A 446 -1.36 -11.67 7.91
C ASN A 446 -0.28 -11.55 6.81
N GLN A 447 0.28 -12.70 6.41
CA GLN A 447 1.32 -12.80 5.39
C GLN A 447 0.85 -12.31 4.01
N CYS A 448 1.83 -11.91 3.20
CA CYS A 448 1.61 -11.45 1.84
C CYS A 448 1.49 -12.64 0.86
N GLU A 449 0.31 -13.26 0.83
CA GLU A 449 0.03 -14.47 0.03
C GLU A 449 -0.37 -14.16 -1.42
N ILE A 450 -0.03 -15.06 -2.35
CA ILE A 450 -0.48 -14.97 -3.75
C ILE A 450 -1.97 -15.35 -3.83
N ARG A 451 -2.80 -14.41 -4.29
CA ARG A 451 -4.23 -14.63 -4.48
C ARG A 451 -4.57 -15.11 -5.88
N SER A 452 -4.00 -14.48 -6.90
CA SER A 452 -4.26 -14.80 -8.31
C SER A 452 -2.96 -14.85 -9.08
N LEU A 453 -2.72 -15.93 -9.82
CA LEU A 453 -1.50 -16.17 -10.58
C LEU A 453 -1.81 -16.38 -12.07
N PHE A 454 -1.16 -15.58 -12.90
CA PHE A 454 -1.16 -15.70 -14.35
C PHE A 454 0.25 -16.07 -14.83
N ILE A 455 0.34 -17.07 -15.69
CA ILE A 455 1.60 -17.58 -16.24
C ILE A 455 1.53 -17.56 -17.76
N ALA A 456 2.49 -16.90 -18.40
CA ALA A 456 2.66 -16.89 -19.85
C ALA A 456 3.95 -17.63 -20.23
N ILE A 457 3.80 -18.67 -21.05
CA ILE A 457 4.90 -19.48 -21.57
C ILE A 457 5.25 -19.01 -22.98
N ASN A 458 6.54 -18.80 -23.25
CA ASN A 458 7.09 -18.45 -24.55
C ASN A 458 6.49 -17.17 -25.15
N LEU A 459 6.28 -16.15 -24.32
CA LEU A 459 5.71 -14.87 -24.75
C LEU A 459 6.67 -14.09 -25.65
N THR A 460 7.93 -13.94 -25.21
CA THR A 460 8.95 -13.16 -25.92
C THR A 460 9.97 -14.05 -26.65
N THR A 461 10.22 -15.24 -26.12
CA THR A 461 11.23 -16.16 -26.68
C THR A 461 10.57 -17.52 -26.85
N ASP A 462 10.29 -17.89 -28.10
CA ASP A 462 9.66 -19.16 -28.50
C ASP A 462 10.62 -20.06 -29.29
N PRO A 463 11.25 -21.06 -28.64
CA PRO A 463 12.12 -22.02 -29.32
C PRO A 463 11.39 -22.87 -30.37
N THR A 464 10.06 -23.03 -30.24
CA THR A 464 9.28 -23.92 -31.12
C THR A 464 9.14 -23.41 -32.55
N SER A 465 9.34 -22.10 -32.78
CA SER A 465 9.34 -21.46 -34.09
C SER A 465 10.40 -22.03 -35.05
N LYS A 466 11.49 -22.59 -34.50
CA LYS A 466 12.60 -23.16 -35.28
C LYS A 466 12.39 -24.63 -35.67
N ILE A 467 11.30 -25.25 -35.19
CA ILE A 467 11.00 -26.66 -35.48
C ILE A 467 10.29 -26.72 -36.82
N GLU A 468 10.79 -27.52 -37.76
CA GLU A 468 10.21 -27.65 -39.11
C GLU A 468 9.08 -28.70 -39.13
N GLU A 469 9.30 -29.87 -38.53
CA GLU A 469 8.34 -30.98 -38.48
C GLU A 469 7.77 -31.20 -37.06
N VAL A 470 6.44 -31.32 -36.96
CA VAL A 470 5.76 -31.63 -35.70
C VAL A 470 5.68 -33.14 -35.55
N LEU A 471 6.39 -33.68 -34.56
CA LEU A 471 6.30 -35.08 -34.18
C LEU A 471 4.98 -35.31 -33.43
N THR A 472 4.32 -36.44 -33.70
CA THR A 472 3.09 -36.85 -33.02
C THR A 472 3.41 -37.97 -32.04
N GLY A 473 2.84 -37.93 -30.83
CA GLY A 473 3.11 -38.94 -29.79
C GLY A 473 4.35 -38.68 -28.92
N ILE A 474 4.76 -37.42 -28.77
CA ILE A 474 5.92 -37.01 -27.96
C ILE A 474 5.59 -37.16 -26.47
N SER A 475 6.53 -37.70 -25.68
CA SER A 475 6.40 -37.79 -24.23
C SER A 475 6.58 -36.42 -23.57
N SER A 476 5.99 -36.23 -22.38
CA SER A 476 6.16 -35.05 -21.54
C SER A 476 7.63 -34.64 -21.36
N ARG A 477 8.54 -35.63 -21.29
CA ARG A 477 9.99 -35.46 -21.08
C ARG A 477 10.71 -34.83 -22.26
N ASP A 478 10.23 -35.09 -23.47
CA ASP A 478 10.89 -34.64 -24.69
C ASP A 478 10.65 -33.15 -24.92
N LEU A 479 9.63 -32.53 -24.34
CA LEU A 479 9.34 -31.11 -24.53
C LEU A 479 10.33 -30.20 -23.78
N PHE A 480 10.95 -30.67 -22.70
CA PHE A 480 11.99 -29.92 -21.99
C PHE A 480 13.41 -30.30 -22.40
N SER A 481 13.57 -31.39 -23.16
CA SER A 481 14.85 -31.86 -23.70
C SER A 481 14.63 -32.41 -25.11
N PHE A 482 14.29 -31.51 -26.04
CA PHE A 482 13.79 -31.85 -27.37
C PHE A 482 14.88 -32.11 -28.39
N GLY A 483 14.73 -33.22 -29.13
CA GLY A 483 15.59 -33.60 -30.24
C GLY A 483 17.01 -34.00 -29.82
N SER A 484 17.87 -34.20 -30.82
CA SER A 484 19.28 -34.62 -30.61
C SER A 484 20.14 -33.57 -29.90
N LEU A 485 19.72 -32.30 -29.90
CA LEU A 485 20.38 -31.21 -29.18
C LEU A 485 19.85 -31.04 -27.76
N GLU A 486 18.89 -31.87 -27.35
CA GLU A 486 18.25 -31.88 -26.03
C GLU A 486 17.82 -30.48 -25.55
N GLN A 487 17.27 -29.64 -26.42
CA GLN A 487 16.93 -28.25 -26.07
C GLN A 487 15.56 -28.14 -25.42
N SER A 488 15.43 -27.30 -24.39
CA SER A 488 14.11 -26.98 -23.83
C SER A 488 13.27 -26.18 -24.82
N LEU A 489 12.03 -26.65 -25.05
CA LEU A 489 11.05 -25.91 -25.84
C LEU A 489 10.41 -24.76 -25.07
N VAL A 490 10.71 -24.61 -23.78
CA VAL A 490 10.36 -23.43 -22.98
C VAL A 490 11.55 -22.47 -22.97
N GLY A 491 11.45 -21.41 -23.76
CA GLY A 491 12.45 -20.34 -23.85
C GLY A 491 12.19 -19.15 -22.93
N SER A 492 10.92 -18.89 -22.57
CA SER A 492 10.58 -17.85 -21.59
C SER A 492 9.36 -18.21 -20.76
N ILE A 493 9.33 -17.76 -19.50
CA ILE A 493 8.16 -17.82 -18.61
C ILE A 493 8.00 -16.47 -17.93
N ASP A 494 6.79 -15.92 -17.99
CA ASP A 494 6.41 -14.70 -17.30
C ASP A 494 5.34 -15.00 -16.24
N PHE A 495 5.52 -14.47 -15.03
CA PHE A 495 4.47 -14.47 -14.01
C PHE A 495 3.88 -13.08 -13.86
N THR A 496 2.56 -13.01 -13.73
CA THR A 496 1.85 -11.84 -13.21
C THR A 496 0.94 -12.31 -12.10
N TYR A 497 1.11 -11.77 -10.90
CA TYR A 497 0.26 -12.15 -9.78
C TYR A 497 -0.21 -10.96 -8.97
N ARG A 498 -1.37 -11.15 -8.35
CA ARG A 498 -1.94 -10.25 -7.36
C ARG A 498 -1.89 -10.92 -5.99
N ASN A 499 -1.35 -10.24 -4.99
CA ASN A 499 -1.35 -10.73 -3.61
C ASN A 499 -2.58 -10.24 -2.82
N VAL A 500 -2.73 -10.74 -1.58
CA VAL A 500 -3.82 -10.36 -0.67
C VAL A 500 -3.78 -8.88 -0.26
N TRP A 501 -2.63 -8.21 -0.37
CA TRP A 501 -2.49 -6.75 -0.16
C TRP A 501 -2.85 -5.94 -1.41
N ASN A 502 -3.29 -6.59 -2.49
CA ASN A 502 -3.58 -6.02 -3.80
C ASN A 502 -2.37 -5.47 -4.57
N GLU A 503 -1.14 -5.80 -4.18
CA GLU A 503 0.01 -5.50 -5.02
C GLU A 503 0.02 -6.41 -6.25
N ILE A 504 0.55 -5.85 -7.33
CA ILE A 504 0.66 -6.53 -8.60
C ILE A 504 2.15 -6.68 -8.90
N ARG A 505 2.58 -7.92 -9.06
CA ARG A 505 3.97 -8.28 -9.29
C ARG A 505 4.09 -8.98 -10.63
N THR A 506 5.19 -8.69 -11.30
CA THR A 506 5.57 -9.28 -12.57
C THR A 506 6.99 -9.84 -12.45
N LEU A 507 7.19 -11.04 -12.95
CA LEU A 507 8.49 -11.72 -13.01
C LEU A 507 8.70 -12.25 -14.43
N HIS A 508 9.96 -12.30 -14.84
CA HIS A 508 10.36 -12.76 -16.17
C HIS A 508 11.56 -13.70 -16.04
N PHE A 509 11.46 -14.87 -16.65
CA PHE A 509 12.49 -15.89 -16.71
C PHE A 509 12.75 -16.23 -18.17
N GLU A 510 14.01 -16.22 -18.58
CA GLU A 510 14.41 -16.52 -19.96
C GLU A 510 15.60 -17.50 -19.98
N GLY A 511 15.66 -18.33 -21.01
CA GLY A 511 16.75 -19.28 -21.25
C GLY A 511 16.35 -20.73 -21.02
N GLN A 512 17.32 -21.64 -21.19
CA GLN A 512 17.09 -23.09 -21.17
C GLN A 512 16.54 -23.62 -19.84
N ASN A 513 16.86 -22.95 -18.73
CA ASN A 513 16.42 -23.32 -17.38
C ASN A 513 15.23 -22.50 -16.86
N ALA A 514 14.52 -21.76 -17.75
CA ALA A 514 13.45 -20.84 -17.34
C ALA A 514 12.38 -21.51 -16.46
N ILE A 515 11.97 -22.74 -16.79
CA ILE A 515 10.99 -23.50 -15.99
C ILE A 515 11.47 -23.82 -14.58
N LEU A 516 12.74 -24.18 -14.41
CA LEU A 516 13.31 -24.50 -13.10
C LEU A 516 13.38 -23.26 -12.21
N LEU A 517 13.85 -22.14 -12.78
CA LEU A 517 13.92 -20.86 -12.07
C LEU A 517 12.53 -20.37 -11.68
N ALA A 518 11.55 -20.49 -12.58
CA ALA A 518 10.18 -20.11 -12.34
C ALA A 518 9.55 -20.93 -11.20
N LEU A 519 9.74 -22.25 -11.20
CA LEU A 519 9.23 -23.13 -10.14
C LEU A 519 9.91 -22.85 -8.79
N LYS A 520 11.23 -22.61 -8.79
CA LYS A 520 11.97 -22.23 -7.58
C LYS A 520 11.42 -20.94 -6.99
N VAL A 521 11.29 -19.88 -7.79
CA VAL A 521 10.77 -18.59 -7.30
C VAL A 521 9.31 -18.70 -6.87
N LEU A 522 8.49 -19.48 -7.56
CA LEU A 522 7.11 -19.72 -7.14
C LEU A 522 7.06 -20.41 -5.77
N SER A 523 7.88 -21.45 -5.58
CA SER A 523 7.92 -22.20 -4.32
C SER A 523 8.40 -21.37 -3.14
N ASN A 524 9.30 -20.41 -3.36
CA ASN A 524 9.75 -19.50 -2.31
C ASN A 524 8.67 -18.47 -1.91
N LYS A 525 7.60 -18.35 -2.70
CA LYS A 525 6.50 -17.40 -2.50
C LYS A 525 5.19 -18.06 -2.08
N ILE A 526 5.20 -19.39 -1.88
CA ILE A 526 4.07 -20.17 -1.38
C ILE A 526 4.60 -20.99 -0.20
N TYR A 527 4.05 -20.74 0.98
CA TYR A 527 4.52 -21.35 2.23
C TYR A 527 3.54 -22.45 2.70
N ARG A 528 4.03 -23.33 3.58
CA ARG A 528 3.18 -24.34 4.24
C ARG A 528 2.13 -23.71 5.12
N GLY A 529 0.88 -24.18 5.01
CA GLY A 529 -0.26 -23.70 5.81
C GLY A 529 -0.95 -22.44 5.26
N VAL A 530 -0.48 -21.91 4.12
CA VAL A 530 -1.10 -20.78 3.40
C VAL A 530 -2.27 -21.26 2.54
N ASN A 531 -3.26 -20.41 2.30
CA ASN A 531 -4.35 -20.73 1.40
C ASN A 531 -3.84 -20.91 -0.05
N ARG A 532 -4.35 -21.93 -0.74
CA ARG A 532 -4.10 -22.10 -2.17
C ARG A 532 -4.58 -20.85 -2.93
N PRO A 533 -3.83 -20.34 -3.93
CA PRO A 533 -4.29 -19.23 -4.74
C PRO A 533 -5.69 -19.49 -5.33
N ASP A 534 -6.59 -18.50 -5.24
CA ASP A 534 -7.97 -18.54 -5.74
C ASP A 534 -8.03 -18.94 -7.23
N SER A 535 -7.02 -18.53 -8.01
CA SER A 535 -6.97 -18.78 -9.44
C SER A 535 -5.53 -18.92 -9.94
N ILE A 536 -5.26 -20.00 -10.67
CA ILE A 536 -4.01 -20.21 -11.42
C ILE A 536 -4.36 -20.37 -12.89
N GLN A 537 -3.91 -19.44 -13.73
CA GLN A 537 -4.15 -19.47 -15.18
C GLN A 537 -2.84 -19.55 -15.95
N VAL A 538 -2.69 -20.59 -16.77
CA VAL A 538 -1.49 -20.82 -17.60
C VAL A 538 -1.87 -20.74 -19.07
N TYR A 539 -1.14 -19.91 -19.80
CA TYR A 539 -1.30 -19.69 -21.23
C TYR A 539 0.04 -19.91 -21.94
N CYS A 540 0.00 -20.53 -23.12
CA CYS A 540 1.18 -20.76 -23.94
C CYS A 540 1.07 -19.97 -25.25
N TYR A 541 2.15 -19.28 -25.61
CA TYR A 541 2.22 -18.41 -26.79
C TYR A 541 3.02 -19.02 -27.93
N SER A 542 3.54 -20.23 -27.76
CA SER A 542 4.28 -20.95 -28.79
C SER A 542 3.51 -21.16 -30.09
N GLU A 543 4.27 -21.22 -31.19
CA GLU A 543 3.80 -21.59 -32.52
C GLU A 543 3.41 -23.07 -32.58
N ARG A 544 4.22 -23.96 -31.97
CA ARG A 544 3.99 -25.42 -31.96
C ARG A 544 3.88 -25.96 -30.52
N TYR A 545 3.30 -27.16 -30.36
CA TYR A 545 3.11 -27.85 -29.07
C TYR A 545 2.42 -27.01 -27.98
N ARG A 546 1.57 -26.06 -28.38
CA ARG A 546 0.96 -25.09 -27.46
C ARG A 546 0.13 -25.76 -26.36
N GLN A 547 -0.67 -26.76 -26.73
CA GLN A 547 -1.54 -27.46 -25.78
C GLN A 547 -0.72 -28.31 -24.82
N ASP A 548 0.26 -29.05 -25.34
CA ASP A 548 1.11 -29.96 -24.55
C ASP A 548 1.95 -29.17 -23.54
N LEU A 549 2.67 -28.13 -24.00
CA LEU A 549 3.44 -27.24 -23.11
C LEU A 549 2.58 -26.59 -22.04
N ARG A 550 1.36 -26.16 -22.40
CA ARG A 550 0.43 -25.56 -21.44
C ARG A 550 0.01 -26.57 -20.36
N GLN A 551 -0.43 -27.77 -20.76
CA GLN A 551 -0.89 -28.79 -19.81
C GLN A 551 0.22 -29.25 -18.88
N LEU A 552 1.41 -29.43 -19.44
CA LEU A 552 2.56 -29.90 -18.70
C LEU A 552 3.01 -28.86 -17.65
N VAL A 553 3.20 -27.61 -18.05
CA VAL A 553 3.57 -26.53 -17.10
C VAL A 553 2.45 -26.32 -16.06
N MET A 554 1.18 -26.40 -16.46
CA MET A 554 0.05 -26.34 -15.54
C MET A 554 0.10 -27.47 -14.49
N GLY A 555 0.41 -28.70 -14.90
CA GLY A 555 0.59 -29.84 -14.00
C GLY A 555 1.72 -29.62 -13.00
N LEU A 556 2.89 -29.17 -13.48
CA LEU A 556 4.04 -28.87 -12.62
C LEU A 556 3.75 -27.77 -11.60
N VAL A 557 3.12 -26.67 -12.04
CA VAL A 557 2.77 -25.54 -11.16
C VAL A 557 1.76 -25.97 -10.11
N ASN A 558 0.71 -26.68 -10.48
CA ASN A 558 -0.29 -27.16 -9.52
C ASN A 558 0.29 -28.14 -8.50
N ARG A 559 1.18 -29.04 -8.93
CA ARG A 559 1.86 -29.96 -7.99
C ARG A 559 2.78 -29.19 -7.06
N CYS A 560 3.59 -28.26 -7.57
CA CYS A 560 4.45 -27.39 -6.77
C CYS A 560 3.65 -26.64 -5.69
N VAL A 561 2.52 -26.02 -6.08
CA VAL A 561 1.61 -25.34 -5.15
C VAL A 561 1.02 -26.31 -4.13
N SER A 562 0.56 -27.49 -4.55
CA SER A 562 -0.09 -28.47 -3.65
C SER A 562 0.89 -29.06 -2.62
N ILE A 563 2.14 -29.32 -3.04
CA ILE A 563 3.21 -29.78 -2.14
C ILE A 563 3.53 -28.68 -1.12
N GLN A 564 3.67 -27.43 -1.58
CA GLN A 564 4.04 -26.32 -0.70
C GLN A 564 2.92 -25.94 0.27
N VAL A 565 1.64 -25.96 -0.13
CA VAL A 565 0.51 -25.68 0.76
C VAL A 565 0.35 -26.75 1.85
N GLY A 566 0.79 -27.99 1.59
CA GLY A 566 0.70 -29.11 2.54
C GLY A 566 -0.51 -30.04 2.32
N ASP A 567 -1.19 -29.95 1.16
CA ASP A 567 -2.25 -30.89 0.77
C ASP A 567 -1.73 -32.33 0.67
N ILE A 568 -0.43 -32.49 0.40
CA ILE A 568 0.25 -33.78 0.27
C ILE A 568 1.06 -34.02 1.54
N LYS A 569 0.54 -34.89 2.43
CA LYS A 569 1.03 -35.11 3.81
C LYS A 569 2.42 -35.73 3.94
N GLN A 570 2.99 -36.28 2.86
CA GLN A 570 4.37 -36.76 2.82
C GLN A 570 4.99 -36.36 1.48
N PRO A 571 6.07 -35.56 1.43
CA PRO A 571 6.85 -35.34 0.22
C PRO A 571 7.74 -36.58 -0.05
N CYS A 572 7.19 -37.79 -0.01
CA CYS A 572 7.91 -38.99 -0.43
C CYS A 572 7.81 -39.07 -1.94
N GLN A 573 8.75 -38.39 -2.61
CA GLN A 573 9.43 -38.82 -3.83
C GLN A 573 10.20 -37.62 -4.38
N THR A 574 11.53 -37.77 -4.46
CA THR A 574 12.40 -36.80 -5.10
C THR A 574 11.95 -36.59 -6.55
N SER A 575 11.28 -35.48 -6.80
CA SER A 575 10.71 -35.18 -8.10
C SER A 575 11.83 -34.88 -9.09
N ARG A 576 12.04 -35.77 -10.05
CA ARG A 576 13.07 -35.61 -11.09
C ARG A 576 12.46 -34.93 -12.32
N LEU A 577 13.15 -33.90 -12.83
CA LEU A 577 12.78 -33.20 -14.05
C LEU A 577 13.99 -33.12 -14.99
N ARG A 578 13.85 -33.63 -16.21
CA ARG A 578 14.89 -33.49 -17.23
C ARG A 578 14.69 -32.21 -18.03
N VAL A 579 15.67 -31.31 -18.02
CA VAL A 579 15.60 -30.01 -18.70
C VAL A 579 16.93 -29.74 -19.40
N ALA A 580 16.85 -29.38 -20.68
CA ALA A 580 18.00 -29.08 -21.52
C ALA A 580 19.07 -30.20 -21.52
N GLY A 581 18.62 -31.45 -21.50
CA GLY A 581 19.47 -32.65 -21.46
C GLY A 581 19.97 -33.07 -20.09
N LYS A 582 19.82 -32.22 -19.07
CA LYS A 582 20.28 -32.46 -17.70
C LYS A 582 19.15 -32.99 -16.81
N ASN A 583 19.47 -33.91 -15.90
CA ASN A 583 18.52 -34.40 -14.90
C ASN A 583 18.61 -33.56 -13.63
N TRP A 584 17.49 -32.97 -13.22
CA TRP A 584 17.37 -32.16 -12.01
C TRP A 584 16.53 -32.87 -10.97
N GLN A 585 17.01 -32.91 -9.74
CA GLN A 585 16.26 -33.36 -8.58
C GLN A 585 15.71 -32.13 -7.84
N LEU A 586 14.39 -32.13 -7.60
CA LEU A 586 13.66 -31.12 -6.85
C LEU A 586 13.50 -31.62 -5.42
N PHE A 587 14.12 -30.93 -4.47
CA PHE A 587 13.91 -31.17 -3.04
C PHE A 587 12.98 -30.09 -2.50
N PHE A 588 11.81 -30.51 -2.02
CA PHE A 588 10.83 -29.61 -1.44
C PHE A 588 11.13 -29.45 0.06
N GLU A 589 11.65 -28.27 0.40
CA GLU A 589 11.90 -27.85 1.76
C GLU A 589 10.76 -26.92 2.23
N ASP A 590 10.70 -26.63 3.53
CA ASP A 590 9.68 -25.72 4.09
C ASP A 590 9.78 -24.29 3.54
N ARG A 591 10.95 -23.90 3.01
CA ARG A 591 11.24 -22.57 2.44
C ARG A 591 11.37 -22.57 0.91
N GLY A 592 10.75 -23.52 0.23
CA GLY A 592 10.72 -23.59 -1.22
C GLY A 592 11.43 -24.82 -1.76
N ILE A 593 12.04 -24.70 -2.94
CA ILE A 593 12.64 -25.84 -3.65
C ILE A 593 14.14 -25.62 -3.83
N SER A 594 14.94 -26.60 -3.39
CA SER A 594 16.34 -26.72 -3.78
C SER A 594 16.47 -27.63 -5.02
N LEU A 595 17.39 -27.24 -5.91
CA LEU A 595 17.60 -27.86 -7.22
C LEU A 595 19.01 -28.43 -7.25
N GLN A 596 19.14 -29.73 -7.50
CA GLN A 596 20.44 -30.38 -7.68
C GLN A 596 20.52 -31.03 -9.06
N GLU A 597 21.60 -30.74 -9.81
CA GLU A 597 21.91 -31.44 -11.05
C GLU A 597 22.54 -32.80 -10.72
N ILE A 598 21.96 -33.88 -11.25
CA ILE A 598 22.50 -35.24 -11.10
C ILE A 598 23.41 -35.52 -12.31
N GLY A 599 24.67 -35.86 -12.06
CA GLY A 599 25.61 -36.29 -13.11
C GLY A 599 25.24 -37.67 -13.67
N ASN A 600 25.41 -37.85 -14.98
CA ASN A 600 25.08 -39.09 -15.71
C ASN A 600 25.88 -40.34 -15.28
N GLU A 601 26.82 -40.24 -14.32
CA GLU A 601 27.74 -41.32 -13.95
C GLU A 601 27.24 -42.23 -12.80
N SER A 602 26.03 -42.01 -12.25
CA SER A 602 25.55 -42.73 -11.06
C SER A 602 24.24 -43.51 -11.24
N VAL A 603 24.01 -44.13 -12.41
CA VAL A 603 23.04 -45.25 -12.52
C VAL A 603 23.56 -46.31 -13.49
N CYS A 604 24.20 -47.34 -12.95
CA CYS A 604 24.24 -48.66 -13.59
C CYS A 604 22.82 -49.24 -13.55
N ASN A 605 22.04 -49.00 -14.60
CA ASN A 605 20.96 -49.84 -15.14
C ASN A 605 20.14 -49.00 -16.13
N GLU A 606 20.32 -49.29 -17.42
CA GLU A 606 19.67 -48.63 -18.57
C GLU A 606 18.15 -48.88 -18.68
N ALA A 607 17.45 -49.16 -17.57
CA ALA A 607 16.01 -49.49 -17.55
C ALA A 607 15.15 -48.66 -16.58
N GLU A 608 15.73 -47.74 -15.79
CA GLU A 608 14.99 -46.85 -14.87
C GLU A 608 15.33 -45.37 -15.16
N SER A 609 15.14 -44.95 -16.40
CA SER A 609 15.44 -43.59 -16.84
C SER A 609 14.33 -42.61 -16.45
N ALA A 610 14.55 -41.88 -15.35
CA ALA A 610 13.88 -40.64 -14.93
C ALA A 610 12.37 -40.57 -15.23
N VAL A 611 11.57 -41.12 -14.32
CA VAL A 611 10.15 -40.80 -14.16
C VAL A 611 9.83 -40.77 -12.68
N ASP A 612 9.31 -39.65 -12.19
CA ASP A 612 8.39 -39.66 -11.05
C ASP A 612 7.30 -38.58 -11.19
N PHE A 613 6.97 -38.30 -12.46
CA PHE A 613 5.95 -37.35 -12.86
C PHE A 613 4.90 -37.94 -13.82
N ASP A 614 5.16 -39.09 -14.45
CA ASP A 614 4.18 -39.82 -15.27
C ASP A 614 3.43 -40.93 -14.50
N GLU A 615 3.83 -41.32 -13.27
CA GLU A 615 3.02 -42.20 -12.39
C GLU A 615 1.88 -41.41 -11.72
N VAL A 616 1.03 -40.83 -12.57
CA VAL A 616 -0.23 -40.22 -12.15
C VAL A 616 -1.31 -41.26 -12.41
N LEU A 617 -1.60 -42.07 -11.38
CA LEU A 617 -2.84 -42.80 -11.06
C LEU A 617 -2.54 -44.22 -10.53
N GLN A 618 -2.89 -44.46 -9.25
CA GLN A 618 -2.85 -45.75 -8.53
C GLN A 618 -1.43 -46.14 -8.10
N THR A 619 -1.05 -46.20 -6.81
CA THR A 619 -1.54 -47.05 -5.71
C THR A 619 -0.87 -46.62 -4.38
N PRO A 620 -1.34 -47.08 -3.21
CA PRO A 620 -0.77 -46.73 -1.90
C PRO A 620 0.44 -47.60 -1.53
N ILE A 621 1.09 -47.31 -0.38
CA ILE A 621 2.06 -48.13 0.41
C ILE A 621 3.54 -47.65 0.20
N GLU A 622 4.49 -47.57 1.14
CA GLU A 622 4.67 -47.90 2.58
C GLU A 622 5.70 -46.93 3.21
N ASP A 623 5.73 -46.88 4.55
CA ASP A 623 6.55 -45.99 5.38
C ASP A 623 8.07 -46.15 5.22
N GLY A 624 8.76 -45.02 5.05
CA GLY A 624 10.20 -44.88 5.21
C GLY A 624 10.52 -43.62 6.01
N GLU A 625 10.94 -43.80 7.27
CA GLU A 625 11.33 -42.72 8.18
C GLU A 625 12.49 -41.89 7.59
N THR A 626 12.29 -40.58 7.47
CA THR A 626 13.35 -39.62 7.14
C THR A 626 13.74 -38.84 8.39
N ASN A 627 15.01 -38.99 8.79
CA ASN A 627 15.64 -38.28 9.89
C ASN A 627 15.56 -36.76 9.68
N GLN A 628 14.76 -36.07 10.51
CA GLN A 628 14.82 -34.63 10.66
C GLN A 628 16.05 -34.28 11.51
N GLU A 629 17.05 -33.64 10.91
CA GLU A 629 18.08 -32.95 11.67
C GLU A 629 17.41 -31.94 12.62
N SER A 630 17.89 -31.89 13.86
CA SER A 630 17.28 -31.13 14.96
C SER A 630 17.16 -29.64 14.64
N ARG A 631 15.95 -29.20 14.28
CA ARG A 631 15.66 -27.78 14.06
C ARG A 631 15.97 -26.99 15.33
N ARG A 632 16.78 -25.93 15.19
CA ARG A 632 17.26 -25.09 16.31
C ARG A 632 16.33 -23.91 16.66
N TYR A 633 15.17 -23.82 16.02
CA TYR A 633 14.16 -22.77 16.20
C TYR A 633 12.75 -23.31 15.84
N PRO A 634 11.66 -22.67 16.31
CA PRO A 634 10.29 -23.10 16.06
C PRO A 634 9.93 -23.15 14.55
N PRO A 635 9.40 -24.27 14.02
CA PRO A 635 9.03 -24.39 12.61
C PRO A 635 7.89 -23.46 12.19
N GLU A 636 7.04 -23.03 13.12
CA GLU A 636 5.94 -22.09 12.87
C GLU A 636 6.44 -20.71 12.43
N MET A 637 7.69 -20.36 12.74
CA MET A 637 8.32 -19.13 12.28
C MET A 637 8.57 -19.13 10.76
N ASP A 638 8.94 -20.27 10.19
CA ASP A 638 9.15 -20.39 8.75
C ASP A 638 7.85 -20.21 7.99
N ALA A 639 6.76 -20.76 8.56
CA ALA A 639 5.42 -20.57 8.04
C ALA A 639 4.89 -19.14 8.22
N PHE A 640 5.51 -18.30 9.06
CA PHE A 640 5.07 -16.92 9.35
C PHE A 640 5.97 -15.83 8.70
N ALA A 641 7.20 -16.19 8.32
CA ALA A 641 8.17 -15.32 7.67
C ALA A 641 7.57 -14.58 6.46
N SER A 642 7.91 -13.30 6.27
CA SER A 642 7.41 -12.48 5.17
C SER A 642 8.56 -11.74 4.50
N GLU A 643 8.89 -12.16 3.26
CA GLU A 643 9.94 -11.53 2.45
C GLU A 643 9.67 -10.03 2.29
N GLY A 644 10.70 -9.21 2.43
CA GLY A 644 10.64 -7.75 2.37
C GLY A 644 10.43 -7.05 3.71
N PHE A 645 10.32 -7.77 4.84
CA PHE A 645 10.15 -7.19 6.17
C PHE A 645 11.23 -7.65 7.14
N LEU A 646 11.63 -6.74 8.02
CA LEU A 646 12.44 -7.08 9.19
C LEU A 646 11.53 -7.52 10.34
N GLN A 647 11.62 -8.79 10.75
CA GLN A 647 10.72 -9.41 11.74
C GLN A 647 11.48 -9.94 12.95
N PHE A 648 10.98 -9.63 14.14
CA PHE A 648 11.51 -10.05 15.43
C PHE A 648 10.49 -10.93 16.15
N PHE A 649 10.91 -12.10 16.62
CA PHE A 649 10.06 -13.03 17.37
C PHE A 649 10.67 -13.26 18.76
N PHE A 650 9.85 -13.06 19.79
CA PHE A 650 10.21 -13.25 21.18
C PHE A 650 9.64 -14.56 21.69
N GLU A 651 10.47 -15.39 22.32
CA GLU A 651 10.07 -16.64 23.00
C GLU A 651 10.44 -16.56 24.48
N ASP A 652 9.51 -16.89 25.37
CA ASP A 652 9.76 -16.86 26.81
C ASP A 652 10.39 -18.16 27.30
N ASN A 653 11.51 -18.06 28.02
CA ASN A 653 12.14 -19.17 28.70
C ASN A 653 11.58 -19.34 30.12
N SER A 654 11.76 -20.53 30.70
CA SER A 654 11.30 -20.85 32.07
C SER A 654 12.06 -20.10 33.18
N ASP A 655 13.23 -19.54 32.87
CA ASP A 655 14.13 -18.86 33.80
C ASP A 655 13.95 -17.33 33.82
N HIS A 656 12.83 -16.82 33.30
CA HIS A 656 12.54 -15.39 33.12
C HIS A 656 13.41 -14.66 32.09
N SER A 657 14.32 -15.36 31.38
CA SER A 657 14.97 -14.84 30.17
C SER A 657 14.08 -15.04 28.94
N PHE A 658 14.46 -14.46 27.80
CA PHE A 658 13.75 -14.69 26.53
C PHE A 658 14.72 -14.90 25.37
N ASN A 659 14.29 -15.62 24.33
CA ASN A 659 15.02 -15.75 23.06
C ASN A 659 14.48 -14.71 22.06
N VAL A 660 15.37 -14.20 21.21
CA VAL A 660 15.03 -13.32 20.09
C VAL A 660 15.47 -13.97 18.80
N TYR A 661 14.52 -14.18 17.91
CA TYR A 661 14.76 -14.63 16.54
C TYR A 661 14.51 -13.48 15.59
N ILE A 662 15.46 -13.20 14.71
CA ILE A 662 15.39 -12.09 13.74
C ILE A 662 15.37 -12.69 12.34
N LEU A 663 14.39 -12.29 11.54
CA LEU A 663 14.36 -12.53 10.10
C LEU A 663 14.62 -11.20 9.40
N ASP A 664 15.68 -11.14 8.58
CA ASP A 664 15.95 -9.98 7.73
C ASP A 664 14.96 -9.88 6.55
N GLU A 665 15.08 -8.86 5.71
CA GLU A 665 14.18 -8.66 4.55
C GLU A 665 14.28 -9.78 3.49
N SER A 666 15.36 -10.58 3.51
CA SER A 666 15.53 -11.78 2.69
C SER A 666 15.16 -13.07 3.46
N ASN A 667 14.57 -12.93 4.64
CA ASN A 667 14.26 -13.97 5.62
C ASN A 667 15.48 -14.74 6.16
N HIS A 668 16.70 -14.21 6.10
CA HIS A 668 17.83 -14.84 6.80
C HIS A 668 17.62 -14.78 8.32
N LEU A 669 17.86 -15.91 8.99
CA LEU A 669 17.60 -16.07 10.42
C LEU A 669 18.85 -15.80 11.27
N GLU A 670 18.73 -14.87 12.21
CA GLU A 670 19.68 -14.69 13.32
C GLU A 670 19.01 -15.06 14.64
N ILE A 671 19.74 -15.73 15.53
CA ILE A 671 19.20 -16.25 16.80
C ILE A 671 20.03 -15.73 17.97
N TYR A 672 19.36 -15.07 18.91
CA TYR A 672 19.90 -14.65 20.19
C TYR A 672 19.17 -15.41 21.30
N ARG A 673 19.91 -16.13 22.14
CA ARG A 673 19.34 -16.97 23.22
C ARG A 673 19.67 -16.39 24.58
N HIS A 674 18.76 -16.60 25.54
CA HIS A 674 18.91 -16.18 26.94
C HIS A 674 19.22 -14.68 27.06
N CYS A 675 18.41 -13.84 26.42
CA CYS A 675 18.49 -12.40 26.59
C CYS A 675 17.93 -11.99 27.96
N ASP A 676 18.73 -11.22 28.71
CA ASP A 676 18.33 -10.61 29.99
C ASP A 676 17.65 -9.24 29.76
N GLY A 677 16.72 -8.85 30.64
CA GLY A 677 16.05 -7.54 30.63
C GLY A 677 14.56 -7.60 30.26
N GLU A 678 13.92 -6.43 30.06
CA GLU A 678 12.53 -6.36 29.62
C GLU A 678 12.40 -6.31 28.09
N LYS A 679 11.51 -7.14 27.52
CA LYS A 679 11.20 -7.14 26.08
C LYS A 679 10.77 -5.75 25.58
N ASP A 680 10.05 -4.98 26.40
CA ASP A 680 9.62 -3.62 26.08
C ASP A 680 10.80 -2.63 25.95
N GLU A 681 11.89 -2.83 26.70
CA GLU A 681 13.13 -2.06 26.53
C GLU A 681 13.85 -2.47 25.25
N LYS A 682 13.91 -3.77 24.94
CA LYS A 682 14.54 -4.27 23.72
C LYS A 682 13.84 -3.77 22.45
N VAL A 683 12.50 -3.78 22.44
CA VAL A 683 11.70 -3.22 21.33
C VAL A 683 11.95 -1.71 21.18
N ARG A 684 12.12 -0.97 22.29
CA ARG A 684 12.47 0.46 22.25
C ARG A 684 13.86 0.68 21.66
N GLU A 685 14.84 -0.12 22.07
CA GLU A 685 16.22 -0.06 21.56
C GLU A 685 16.27 -0.36 20.05
N ILE A 686 15.61 -1.43 19.59
CA ILE A 686 15.56 -1.81 18.16
C ILE A 686 14.91 -0.70 17.33
N ASN A 687 13.83 -0.11 17.81
CA ASN A 687 13.19 1.00 17.10
C ASN A 687 14.08 2.24 17.05
N GLN A 688 14.86 2.53 18.10
CA GLN A 688 15.85 3.61 18.08
C GLN A 688 16.95 3.35 17.05
N LEU A 689 17.50 2.13 17.01
CA LEU A 689 18.49 1.71 16.02
C LEU A 689 17.94 1.83 14.59
N TYR A 690 16.71 1.36 14.33
CA TYR A 690 16.05 1.52 13.03
C TYR A 690 15.87 2.99 12.62
N GLN A 691 15.55 3.86 13.58
CA GLN A 691 15.40 5.30 13.33
C GLN A 691 16.74 5.98 13.02
N ASN A 692 17.82 5.53 13.66
CA ASN A 692 19.17 6.09 13.55
C ASN A 692 20.04 5.43 12.46
N ALA A 693 19.56 4.37 11.80
CA ALA A 693 20.29 3.61 10.78
C ALA A 693 20.89 4.46 9.63
N LYS A 694 20.35 5.65 9.34
CA LYS A 694 20.92 6.59 8.35
C LYS A 694 22.13 7.39 8.85
N GLN A 695 22.31 7.55 10.16
CA GLN A 695 23.36 8.37 10.76
C GLN A 695 24.55 7.56 11.29
N GLU A 696 24.36 6.27 11.61
CA GLU A 696 25.37 5.50 12.37
C GLU A 696 26.38 4.69 11.54
N GLY A 697 26.19 4.50 10.23
CA GLY A 697 27.13 3.71 9.41
C GLY A 697 27.44 2.31 9.99
N ASP A 698 28.71 1.87 9.93
CA ASP A 698 29.25 0.58 10.42
C ASP A 698 29.03 0.27 11.92
N LYS A 699 28.33 1.12 12.68
CA LYS A 699 27.94 0.86 14.10
C LYS A 699 26.53 0.30 14.27
N ASN A 700 25.91 -0.18 13.19
CA ASN A 700 24.61 -0.84 13.23
C ASN A 700 24.80 -2.37 13.43
N PRO A 701 24.58 -2.92 14.64
CA PRO A 701 24.87 -4.33 14.94
C PRO A 701 24.01 -5.32 14.13
N TYR A 702 22.92 -4.85 13.53
CA TYR A 702 21.95 -5.65 12.78
C TYR A 702 21.91 -5.32 11.27
N ASN A 703 22.83 -4.49 10.75
CA ASN A 703 22.87 -4.04 9.35
C ASN A 703 21.53 -3.53 8.76
N ILE A 704 20.66 -2.99 9.61
CA ILE A 704 19.33 -2.49 9.23
C ILE A 704 19.47 -1.35 8.20
N VAL A 705 18.82 -1.49 7.05
CA VAL A 705 18.66 -0.43 6.06
C VAL A 705 17.29 0.22 6.24
N GLN A 706 17.25 1.55 6.37
CA GLN A 706 15.99 2.28 6.56
C GLN A 706 15.27 2.48 5.22
N HIS A 707 14.19 1.73 5.00
CA HIS A 707 13.22 1.92 3.92
C HIS A 707 12.07 2.84 4.34
N ASN A 708 11.35 3.42 3.37
CA ASN A 708 10.16 4.22 3.68
C ASN A 708 9.04 3.24 4.07
N PHE A 709 8.44 3.40 5.26
CA PHE A 709 7.30 2.60 5.74
C PHE A 709 7.56 1.10 6.02
N ASN A 710 8.81 0.61 5.95
CA ASN A 710 9.16 -0.76 6.33
C ASN A 710 9.65 -0.86 7.80
N TYR A 711 8.78 -0.57 8.75
CA TYR A 711 9.16 -0.59 10.18
C TYR A 711 9.41 -2.02 10.71
N PRO A 712 10.33 -2.19 11.67
CA PRO A 712 10.54 -3.46 12.37
C PRO A 712 9.25 -4.03 12.93
N GLN A 713 9.04 -5.32 12.73
CA GLN A 713 7.85 -6.01 13.21
C GLN A 713 8.18 -6.87 14.43
N PHE A 714 7.29 -6.89 15.43
CA PHE A 714 7.53 -7.58 16.69
C PHE A 714 6.40 -8.57 16.98
N TYR A 715 6.78 -9.82 17.23
CA TYR A 715 5.88 -10.94 17.49
C TYR A 715 6.28 -11.69 18.75
N GLN A 716 5.30 -12.29 19.42
CA GLN A 716 5.48 -13.14 20.58
C GLN A 716 5.07 -14.57 20.22
N LEU A 717 5.94 -15.52 20.53
CA LEU A 717 5.68 -16.94 20.47
C LEU A 717 4.98 -17.36 21.79
N GLN A 718 3.79 -17.95 21.67
CA GLN A 718 3.00 -18.45 22.79
C GLN A 718 2.77 -19.96 22.65
N ASN A 719 3.23 -20.73 23.64
CA ASN A 719 3.01 -22.17 23.70
C ASN A 719 1.56 -22.47 24.09
N GLY A 720 0.76 -22.96 23.14
CA GLY A 720 -0.62 -23.38 23.34
C GLY A 720 -0.79 -24.89 23.41
N LYS A 721 -2.01 -25.36 23.74
CA LYS A 721 -2.35 -26.80 23.80
C LYS A 721 -2.23 -27.54 22.46
N ASN A 722 -2.20 -26.81 21.34
CA ASN A 722 -2.14 -27.34 19.97
C ASN A 722 -0.83 -26.97 19.22
N GLY A 723 0.23 -26.50 19.91
CA GLY A 723 1.48 -26.06 19.29
C GLY A 723 1.84 -24.61 19.60
N ILE A 724 2.87 -24.07 18.94
CA ILE A 724 3.35 -22.69 19.13
C ILE A 724 2.48 -21.76 18.28
N SER A 725 1.87 -20.75 18.91
CA SER A 725 1.08 -19.72 18.24
C SER A 725 1.87 -18.41 18.19
N ILE A 726 1.90 -17.76 17.02
CA ILE A 726 2.57 -16.48 16.83
C ILE A 726 1.54 -15.37 16.93
N VAL A 727 1.70 -14.47 17.91
CA VAL A 727 0.82 -13.33 18.11
C VAL A 727 1.61 -12.02 18.04
N PRO A 728 1.02 -10.89 17.60
CA PRO A 728 1.70 -9.61 17.64
C PRO A 728 2.14 -9.26 19.06
N PHE A 729 3.36 -8.74 19.21
CA PHE A 729 3.87 -8.29 20.50
C PHE A 729 3.04 -7.12 21.04
N LYS A 730 2.64 -7.19 22.31
CA LYS A 730 1.89 -6.14 23.00
C LYS A 730 2.72 -5.62 24.16
N PHE A 731 2.95 -4.31 24.20
CA PHE A 731 3.60 -3.65 25.34
C PHE A 731 2.81 -3.91 26.62
N ARG A 732 3.51 -4.15 27.73
CA ARG A 732 2.85 -4.12 29.04
C ARG A 732 2.57 -2.65 29.37
N GLN A 733 1.30 -2.29 29.50
CA GLN A 733 0.95 -0.99 30.09
C GLN A 733 1.54 -0.97 31.51
N MET A 734 2.50 -0.07 31.75
CA MET A 734 2.92 0.24 33.11
C MET A 734 1.71 0.84 33.82
N ASN A 735 1.04 0.06 34.67
CA ASN A 735 0.19 0.62 35.71
C ASN A 735 1.07 1.56 36.55
N LYS A 736 0.86 2.86 36.40
CA LYS A 736 1.30 3.85 37.37
C LYS A 736 0.09 4.63 37.86
#